data_AF-A0A517TXX7-F1
#
_entry.id   AF-A0A517TXX7-F1
#
_cell.length_a   1.000
_cell.length_b   1.000
_cell.length_c   1.000
_cell.angle_alpha   90.00
_cell.angle_beta   90.00
_cell.angle_gamma   90.00
#
_symmetry.space_group_name_H-M   'P 1'
#
loop_
_entity.id
_entity.type
_entity.pdbx_description
1 polymer ?
#
loop_
_entity_poly.entity_id
_entity_poly.type
_entity_poly.pdbx_seq_one_letter_code
_entity_poly.pdbx_strand_id
1 'polypeptide(L)'
;MTHDHKRVALASCLTLVLLAGFPQTSWSLPRTWIGGNVDWDDAGSTANWTPADEPDADDEAIFNSANTVNLGTGNSIQALTMSAGIDLNINGQNLTIDGLVQLTGASTILIISGSNADVDAGSVTINSGGAVQMAGGQMLIAGLLDINAGGTLRGYGTVSFSDVLAVPTTLLSNDGTISASHPSPVLFGAPIVDILSISSSSANSRIDLDGVGVAGAVTVGRNQTLDVNDPLSDAFSGSMLLSHNSTFDILYPWTLDTGTITATNGFVDGGIFPDTPADVSVIAGAALTQTGGTITVADTDGTLRVDAPLTMNGGTLTNNGLLIFNADATIAAGANFALGAGSDFTVGEGRTVTINQTNFNMDGTVVNGTRITVNSEGRLNIDVSDYDSDSITNRFDGVLTINSGFITVNSADAEFVMDGTLNMNNLSDNVAGIAGWNAGSEPLDIGDDTGSLDAKFNAGGAGSIQIAAADIDFNSDADIHVLAGVSLDFLNLVNFNTVNGANNAEFTGAGRISFTDDVNVNEAVTLNMVGGTVDLDGTDGIGDTINVDAPLTINAAHMSNFGNVNGGGGPNTLDVNNSVGTGVLTVNLDDPADEWTLNAPGMISLVNDNVAATLLTGSDVNLNGQVTVTGDVRTTARVDIGSTSVINITTANEPLRLAGGDNSSDPNTIDGGLITGIGPIAADTGKALHGFGTINSGIDFDGSSNLKADDGTLTLSGSLIDVNILGTADTDGMLNIPAAWNTSTGSGVGSIGVVSLSGGTLQGGVITNDNINGIQGFGTVTSRVINNAKLIAANGPTLIVQTAGNNNDWDGGTGTGELRGSGATLEVRDIGQEVFTGTVTANAGGRVFTNGISFDFSPASTINLDNGTLESANNVFINGTVTVGAGPESTIKTGDANFLDFNATSSTTLIGNLRAQSPNTEIAAGATFSGTGALVVPDGSFAVADANANVNVLLINDGVLRPAGFDTVGRVDVKDYQQGDTGELFTELTGTGLNQFDRLVVNGAALLDGYLNIDIDGGFIPALGNTFNILTASGGVSGVFDYVDVSGMPVGLAFHLNYQPTFVQLQVVNKPNFSADFDDDGDVDPTDVTIWKGAFNLSQLGDADGDNDSDGNDFLLWQRQFGSIPAVAAATAVPEPETLLLIVVAAVSLRQIGGGWRQERVSA
;
A
#
# COMPACT_ATOMS: atom_id res chain seq x y z
N MET A 1 -45.34 -68.94 -44.38
CA MET A 1 -46.60 -69.73 -44.24
C MET A 1 -47.59 -69.22 -45.29
N THR A 2 -48.10 -70.13 -46.14
CA THR A 2 -49.36 -70.08 -46.96
C THR A 2 -49.70 -68.79 -47.74
N HIS A 3 -49.56 -68.76 -49.07
CA HIS A 3 -50.54 -69.15 -50.12
C HIS A 3 -51.91 -68.43 -50.08
N ASP A 4 -52.19 -67.61 -51.10
CA ASP A 4 -53.16 -67.85 -52.19
C ASP A 4 -54.22 -66.78 -52.54
N HIS A 5 -54.14 -66.33 -53.81
CA HIS A 5 -55.18 -66.26 -54.86
C HIS A 5 -56.39 -65.30 -54.87
N LYS A 6 -56.55 -64.71 -56.09
CA LYS A 6 -57.77 -64.31 -56.86
C LYS A 6 -58.43 -62.97 -56.51
N ARG A 7 -59.09 -62.21 -57.40
CA ARG A 7 -59.20 -61.97 -58.87
C ARG A 7 -60.50 -61.12 -59.03
N VAL A 8 -60.61 -60.31 -60.10
CA VAL A 8 -61.87 -59.87 -60.80
C VAL A 8 -62.67 -58.69 -60.18
N ALA A 9 -63.33 -57.76 -60.88
CA ALA A 9 -63.32 -57.19 -62.25
C ALA A 9 -64.42 -56.10 -62.39
N LEU A 10 -64.36 -55.30 -63.47
CA LEU A 10 -65.44 -54.63 -64.24
C LEU A 10 -66.25 -53.46 -63.59
N ALA A 11 -66.29 -52.28 -64.23
CA ALA A 11 -67.22 -51.95 -65.33
C ALA A 11 -67.18 -50.44 -65.72
N SER A 12 -67.39 -50.21 -67.01
CA SER A 12 -67.35 -48.98 -67.80
C SER A 12 -68.58 -48.06 -67.62
N CYS A 13 -68.45 -46.75 -67.91
CA CYS A 13 -69.40 -46.05 -68.79
C CYS A 13 -68.85 -44.74 -69.39
N LEU A 14 -69.30 -44.50 -70.63
CA LEU A 14 -68.85 -43.66 -71.73
C LEU A 14 -69.26 -42.18 -71.63
N THR A 15 -68.40 -41.24 -72.07
CA THR A 15 -68.85 -40.10 -72.90
C THR A 15 -67.73 -39.64 -73.83
N LEU A 16 -68.06 -39.51 -75.11
CA LEU A 16 -67.19 -39.31 -76.27
C LEU A 16 -67.36 -37.88 -76.79
N VAL A 17 -66.32 -37.04 -76.84
CA VAL A 17 -66.23 -35.88 -77.78
C VAL A 17 -64.77 -35.52 -78.10
N LEU A 18 -64.50 -35.47 -79.41
CA LEU A 18 -63.37 -34.87 -80.18
C LEU A 18 -61.93 -35.40 -80.02
N LEU A 19 -61.51 -36.17 -81.04
CA LEU A 19 -60.14 -36.25 -81.54
C LEU A 19 -59.69 -34.89 -82.10
N ALA A 20 -58.63 -34.33 -81.55
CA ALA A 20 -57.67 -33.48 -82.26
C ALA A 20 -56.34 -33.46 -81.49
N GLY A 21 -55.26 -33.94 -82.12
CA GLY A 21 -53.88 -33.74 -81.67
C GLY A 21 -53.29 -34.83 -80.78
N PHE A 22 -53.16 -36.06 -81.29
CA PHE A 22 -52.04 -36.91 -80.86
C PHE A 22 -50.78 -36.41 -81.59
N PRO A 23 -49.65 -36.09 -80.92
CA PRO A 23 -48.39 -36.06 -81.62
C PRO A 23 -48.13 -37.47 -82.16
N GLN A 24 -47.90 -37.58 -83.47
CA GLN A 24 -47.38 -38.80 -84.07
C GLN A 24 -46.03 -39.08 -83.42
N THR A 25 -45.81 -40.32 -82.97
CA THR A 25 -44.47 -40.87 -82.85
C THR A 25 -43.87 -40.92 -84.26
N SER A 26 -43.07 -39.93 -84.64
CA SER A 26 -42.11 -40.07 -85.74
C SER A 26 -41.17 -41.22 -85.38
N TRP A 27 -40.84 -42.03 -86.38
CA TRP A 27 -39.87 -43.10 -86.20
C TRP A 27 -38.50 -42.46 -86.32
N SER A 28 -37.69 -42.44 -85.27
CA SER A 28 -36.32 -41.95 -85.39
C SER A 28 -35.56 -42.81 -86.39
N LEU A 29 -35.06 -42.21 -87.47
CA LEU A 29 -34.19 -42.93 -88.39
C LEU A 29 -32.74 -42.77 -87.91
N PRO A 30 -32.01 -43.87 -87.67
CA PRO A 30 -30.63 -43.79 -87.21
C PRO A 30 -29.71 -43.34 -88.34
N ARG A 31 -29.02 -42.22 -88.13
CA ARG A 31 -27.97 -41.69 -89.01
C ARG A 31 -26.62 -41.89 -88.36
N THR A 32 -25.79 -42.74 -88.94
CA THR A 32 -24.46 -43.03 -88.39
C THR A 32 -23.40 -42.12 -89.02
N TRP A 33 -22.59 -41.48 -88.20
CA TRP A 33 -21.47 -40.67 -88.64
C TRP A 33 -20.37 -41.53 -89.28
N ILE A 34 -20.02 -41.19 -90.52
CA ILE A 34 -18.89 -41.75 -91.29
C ILE A 34 -17.92 -40.65 -91.78
N GLY A 35 -18.16 -39.40 -91.38
CA GLY A 35 -17.40 -38.22 -91.82
C GLY A 35 -15.97 -38.10 -91.25
N GLY A 36 -15.51 -39.02 -90.40
CA GLY A 36 -14.20 -38.93 -89.77
C GLY A 36 -14.13 -37.76 -88.78
N ASN A 37 -13.10 -36.92 -88.89
CA ASN A 37 -12.88 -35.74 -88.02
C ASN A 37 -13.39 -34.42 -88.64
N VAL A 38 -14.35 -34.48 -89.57
CA VAL A 38 -14.96 -33.28 -90.16
C VAL A 38 -15.92 -32.66 -89.13
N ASP A 39 -16.07 -31.33 -89.14
CA ASP A 39 -17.05 -30.67 -88.29
C ASP A 39 -18.48 -31.03 -88.75
N TRP A 40 -19.40 -31.14 -87.78
CA TRP A 40 -20.83 -31.32 -88.05
C TRP A 40 -21.51 -29.95 -88.13
N ASP A 41 -21.68 -29.49 -89.37
CA ASP A 41 -22.48 -28.32 -89.72
C ASP A 41 -23.92 -28.75 -90.08
N ASP A 42 -24.90 -28.01 -89.59
CA ASP A 42 -26.32 -28.07 -89.99
C ASP A 42 -26.47 -27.76 -91.49
N ALA A 43 -27.33 -28.52 -92.17
CA ALA A 43 -27.45 -28.57 -93.63
C ALA A 43 -26.10 -28.88 -94.34
N GLY A 44 -25.25 -29.65 -93.67
CA GLY A 44 -23.90 -30.00 -94.12
C GLY A 44 -23.88 -31.09 -95.21
N SER A 45 -22.70 -31.71 -95.37
CA SER A 45 -22.53 -32.80 -96.34
C SER A 45 -23.25 -34.07 -95.88
N THR A 46 -24.33 -34.46 -96.56
CA THR A 46 -25.02 -35.75 -96.32
C THR A 46 -24.12 -36.97 -96.57
N ALA A 47 -22.97 -36.81 -97.23
CA ALA A 47 -21.97 -37.86 -97.40
C ALA A 47 -21.23 -38.22 -96.10
N ASN A 48 -21.33 -37.38 -95.05
CA ASN A 48 -20.75 -37.64 -93.74
C ASN A 48 -21.60 -38.60 -92.89
N TRP A 49 -22.79 -38.99 -93.39
CA TRP A 49 -23.76 -39.81 -92.68
C TRP A 49 -24.14 -41.06 -93.48
N THR A 50 -24.49 -42.16 -92.78
CA THR A 50 -25.04 -43.38 -93.40
C THR A 50 -26.33 -43.81 -92.70
N PRO A 51 -27.44 -44.03 -93.45
CA PRO A 51 -27.66 -43.69 -94.87
C PRO A 51 -27.43 -42.18 -95.14
N ALA A 52 -27.09 -41.82 -96.40
CA ALA A 52 -26.68 -40.45 -96.76
C ALA A 52 -27.82 -39.44 -96.60
N ASP A 53 -27.92 -38.89 -95.40
CA ASP A 53 -28.91 -37.95 -94.93
C ASP A 53 -28.37 -37.38 -93.62
N GLU A 54 -28.43 -36.08 -93.46
CA GLU A 54 -28.05 -35.47 -92.19
C GLU A 54 -29.18 -35.68 -91.17
N PRO A 55 -28.88 -36.00 -89.91
CA PRO A 55 -29.90 -36.06 -88.87
C PRO A 55 -30.48 -34.67 -88.58
N ASP A 56 -31.79 -34.54 -88.75
CA ASP A 56 -32.62 -33.41 -88.33
C ASP A 56 -33.50 -33.82 -87.14
N ALA A 57 -34.47 -32.96 -86.77
CA ALA A 57 -35.20 -33.04 -85.51
C ALA A 57 -35.98 -34.36 -85.29
N ASP A 58 -36.26 -35.15 -86.33
CA ASP A 58 -36.88 -36.47 -86.21
C ASP A 58 -35.90 -37.66 -86.32
N ASP A 59 -34.59 -37.42 -86.44
CA ASP A 59 -33.57 -38.45 -86.64
C ASP A 59 -32.66 -38.68 -85.41
N GLU A 60 -32.11 -39.89 -85.29
CA GLU A 60 -31.10 -40.22 -84.27
C GLU A 60 -29.68 -40.04 -84.85
N ALA A 61 -28.86 -39.21 -84.23
CA ALA A 61 -27.45 -39.07 -84.57
C ALA A 61 -26.62 -40.14 -83.82
N ILE A 62 -25.94 -41.01 -84.57
CA ILE A 62 -25.11 -42.09 -84.01
C ILE A 62 -23.64 -41.83 -84.34
N PHE A 63 -22.83 -41.62 -83.31
CA PHE A 63 -21.37 -41.56 -83.40
C PHE A 63 -20.76 -42.81 -82.77
N ASN A 64 -20.18 -43.70 -83.57
CA ASN A 64 -19.70 -45.01 -83.10
C ASN A 64 -18.30 -45.39 -83.63
N SER A 65 -17.50 -44.38 -83.95
CA SER A 65 -16.12 -44.53 -84.39
C SER A 65 -15.22 -43.53 -83.67
N ALA A 66 -13.98 -43.93 -83.37
CA ALA A 66 -13.02 -43.11 -82.62
C ALA A 66 -12.52 -41.91 -83.47
N ASN A 67 -13.33 -40.86 -83.53
CA ASN A 67 -13.05 -39.59 -84.17
C ASN A 67 -13.27 -38.44 -83.19
N THR A 68 -12.71 -37.28 -83.51
CA THR A 68 -13.02 -36.01 -82.84
C THR A 68 -13.84 -35.16 -83.79
N VAL A 69 -15.05 -34.82 -83.40
CA VAL A 69 -16.01 -34.04 -84.20
C VAL A 69 -16.36 -32.78 -83.44
N ASN A 70 -16.25 -31.60 -84.06
CA ASN A 70 -16.82 -30.38 -83.50
C ASN A 70 -18.18 -30.09 -84.13
N LEU A 71 -19.07 -29.48 -83.37
CA LEU A 71 -20.27 -28.87 -83.91
C LEU A 71 -19.90 -27.52 -84.54
N GLY A 72 -20.13 -27.39 -85.85
CA GLY A 72 -19.80 -26.17 -86.60
C GLY A 72 -20.91 -25.12 -86.57
N THR A 73 -22.16 -25.55 -86.39
CA THR A 73 -23.36 -24.71 -86.20
C THR A 73 -24.31 -25.32 -85.16
N GLY A 74 -25.34 -24.60 -84.72
CA GLY A 74 -26.36 -25.23 -83.87
C GLY A 74 -27.15 -26.31 -84.63
N ASN A 75 -27.50 -27.41 -83.97
CA ASN A 75 -28.18 -28.56 -84.56
C ASN A 75 -29.37 -29.02 -83.69
N SER A 76 -30.37 -29.66 -84.31
CA SER A 76 -31.53 -30.22 -83.62
C SER A 76 -31.80 -31.64 -84.12
N ILE A 77 -31.90 -32.60 -83.20
CA ILE A 77 -32.02 -34.04 -83.46
C ILE A 77 -33.03 -34.71 -82.51
N GLN A 78 -33.52 -35.90 -82.86
CA GLN A 78 -34.43 -36.67 -82.01
C GLN A 78 -33.71 -37.43 -80.89
N ALA A 79 -32.50 -37.94 -81.12
CA ALA A 79 -31.71 -38.68 -80.13
C ALA A 79 -30.22 -38.69 -80.49
N LEU A 80 -29.35 -38.85 -79.51
CA LEU A 80 -27.89 -38.89 -79.69
C LEU A 80 -27.31 -40.16 -79.07
N THR A 81 -26.69 -41.02 -79.88
CA THR A 81 -25.98 -42.22 -79.39
C THR A 81 -24.50 -42.10 -79.69
N MET A 82 -23.66 -42.14 -78.65
CA MET A 82 -22.21 -42.03 -78.74
C MET A 82 -21.53 -43.29 -78.20
N SER A 83 -20.55 -43.80 -78.94
CA SER A 83 -19.77 -44.96 -78.52
C SER A 83 -18.40 -45.09 -79.19
N ALA A 84 -17.64 -46.10 -78.77
CA ALA A 84 -16.38 -46.53 -79.39
C ALA A 84 -15.28 -45.45 -79.43
N GLY A 85 -15.24 -44.56 -78.44
CA GLY A 85 -14.15 -43.60 -78.25
C GLY A 85 -14.31 -42.31 -79.05
N ILE A 86 -15.53 -41.91 -79.40
CA ILE A 86 -15.81 -40.65 -80.08
C ILE A 86 -15.72 -39.47 -79.09
N ASP A 87 -15.10 -38.37 -79.51
CA ASP A 87 -15.20 -37.06 -78.85
C ASP A 87 -16.10 -36.14 -79.69
N LEU A 88 -17.29 -35.81 -79.19
CA LEU A 88 -18.16 -34.79 -79.80
C LEU A 88 -18.08 -33.50 -78.99
N ASN A 89 -17.51 -32.45 -79.58
CA ASN A 89 -17.37 -31.15 -78.95
C ASN A 89 -18.39 -30.16 -79.52
N ILE A 90 -19.29 -29.63 -78.69
CA ILE A 90 -20.30 -28.66 -79.16
C ILE A 90 -19.70 -27.29 -79.54
N ASN A 91 -18.44 -27.02 -79.13
CA ASN A 91 -17.62 -25.92 -79.66
C ASN A 91 -18.31 -24.53 -79.67
N GLY A 92 -18.99 -24.17 -78.58
CA GLY A 92 -19.68 -22.88 -78.46
C GLY A 92 -21.09 -22.83 -79.04
N GLN A 93 -21.58 -23.93 -79.61
CA GLN A 93 -22.88 -24.02 -80.30
C GLN A 93 -23.94 -24.76 -79.47
N ASN A 94 -25.20 -24.61 -79.88
CA ASN A 94 -26.33 -25.26 -79.22
C ASN A 94 -26.72 -26.57 -79.91
N LEU A 95 -26.94 -27.61 -79.12
CA LEU A 95 -27.42 -28.91 -79.59
C LEU A 95 -28.73 -29.27 -78.87
N THR A 96 -29.83 -29.25 -79.61
CA THR A 96 -31.16 -29.62 -79.10
C THR A 96 -31.48 -31.07 -79.44
N ILE A 97 -31.86 -31.85 -78.45
CA ILE A 97 -32.04 -33.30 -78.52
C ILE A 97 -33.37 -33.63 -77.84
N ASP A 98 -34.44 -33.79 -78.62
CA ASP A 98 -35.80 -33.97 -78.08
C ASP A 98 -35.93 -35.25 -77.23
N GLY A 99 -35.08 -36.26 -77.47
CA GLY A 99 -35.10 -37.57 -76.84
C GLY A 99 -33.85 -37.91 -76.03
N LEU A 100 -33.43 -39.16 -76.11
CA LEU A 100 -32.36 -39.72 -75.28
C LEU A 100 -30.97 -39.36 -75.83
N VAL A 101 -30.08 -38.93 -74.93
CA VAL A 101 -28.63 -38.93 -75.13
C VAL A 101 -28.05 -40.16 -74.45
N GLN A 102 -27.36 -41.03 -75.18
CA GLN A 102 -26.76 -42.25 -74.65
C GLN A 102 -25.27 -42.31 -74.98
N LEU A 103 -24.42 -42.39 -73.95
CA LEU A 103 -22.97 -42.53 -74.11
C LEU A 103 -22.51 -43.88 -73.56
N THR A 104 -21.62 -44.59 -74.27
CA THR A 104 -21.07 -45.88 -73.80
C THR A 104 -19.71 -46.21 -74.39
N GLY A 105 -18.88 -46.96 -73.67
CA GLY A 105 -17.59 -47.44 -74.16
C GLY A 105 -16.45 -46.44 -73.96
N ALA A 106 -15.27 -46.97 -73.63
CA ALA A 106 -14.13 -46.20 -73.14
C ALA A 106 -13.74 -45.02 -74.03
N SER A 107 -13.43 -43.88 -73.39
CA SER A 107 -13.01 -42.62 -74.03
C SER A 107 -14.07 -42.00 -74.94
N THR A 108 -15.36 -42.34 -74.75
CA THR A 108 -16.46 -41.67 -75.44
C THR A 108 -16.85 -40.43 -74.66
N ILE A 109 -16.69 -39.23 -75.23
CA ILE A 109 -16.86 -37.96 -74.49
C ILE A 109 -17.76 -37.00 -75.27
N LEU A 110 -18.85 -36.55 -74.65
CA LEU A 110 -19.59 -35.35 -75.08
C LEU A 110 -18.98 -34.15 -74.35
N ILE A 111 -18.37 -33.23 -75.09
CA ILE A 111 -17.71 -32.04 -74.55
C ILE A 111 -18.62 -30.83 -74.78
N ILE A 112 -19.06 -30.23 -73.68
CA ILE A 112 -19.92 -29.05 -73.64
C ILE A 112 -19.03 -27.81 -73.43
N SER A 113 -18.38 -27.35 -74.51
CA SER A 113 -17.43 -26.22 -74.46
C SER A 113 -18.03 -24.90 -74.91
N GLY A 114 -17.61 -23.80 -74.25
CA GLY A 114 -18.04 -22.44 -74.53
C GLY A 114 -19.13 -21.94 -73.56
N SER A 115 -18.97 -20.72 -73.03
CA SER A 115 -19.79 -20.18 -71.93
C SER A 115 -21.26 -19.93 -72.28
N ASN A 116 -21.62 -19.98 -73.57
CA ASN A 116 -22.98 -19.75 -74.07
C ASN A 116 -23.52 -20.97 -74.83
N ALA A 117 -22.85 -22.13 -74.71
CA ALA A 117 -23.22 -23.33 -75.44
C ALA A 117 -24.19 -24.16 -74.61
N ASP A 118 -25.33 -24.52 -75.22
CA ASP A 118 -26.39 -25.28 -74.57
C ASP A 118 -26.55 -26.67 -75.19
N VAL A 119 -26.53 -27.72 -74.37
CA VAL A 119 -27.11 -29.02 -74.72
C VAL A 119 -28.48 -29.11 -74.07
N ASP A 120 -29.55 -29.10 -74.86
CA ASP A 120 -30.92 -29.27 -74.40
C ASP A 120 -31.38 -30.70 -74.72
N ALA A 121 -31.57 -31.54 -73.70
CA ALA A 121 -31.79 -32.98 -73.86
C ALA A 121 -33.07 -33.46 -73.17
N GLY A 122 -33.82 -34.35 -73.82
CA GLY A 122 -34.96 -35.04 -73.23
C GLY A 122 -34.56 -35.91 -72.03
N SER A 123 -33.51 -36.73 -72.14
CA SER A 123 -32.89 -37.47 -71.02
C SER A 123 -31.45 -37.81 -71.37
N VAL A 124 -30.61 -38.04 -70.38
CA VAL A 124 -29.18 -38.34 -70.58
C VAL A 124 -28.82 -39.60 -69.81
N THR A 125 -28.25 -40.59 -70.50
CA THR A 125 -27.73 -41.83 -69.89
C THR A 125 -26.24 -41.97 -70.20
N ILE A 126 -25.42 -41.95 -69.16
CA ILE A 126 -23.97 -42.13 -69.24
C ILE A 126 -23.64 -43.53 -68.77
N ASN A 127 -23.30 -44.43 -69.70
CA ASN A 127 -22.93 -45.81 -69.38
C ASN A 127 -21.41 -45.97 -69.20
N SER A 128 -21.01 -47.16 -68.74
CA SER A 128 -19.60 -47.52 -68.51
C SER A 128 -18.66 -47.09 -69.65
N GLY A 129 -17.65 -46.29 -69.30
CA GLY A 129 -16.62 -45.77 -70.22
C GLY A 129 -17.02 -44.50 -71.00
N GLY A 130 -18.29 -44.11 -70.97
CA GLY A 130 -18.78 -42.84 -71.52
C GLY A 130 -18.66 -41.69 -70.51
N ALA A 131 -18.51 -40.47 -71.01
CA ALA A 131 -18.44 -39.28 -70.18
C ALA A 131 -19.13 -38.06 -70.81
N VAL A 132 -19.80 -37.27 -69.98
CA VAL A 132 -20.15 -35.88 -70.31
C VAL A 132 -19.11 -34.98 -69.63
N GLN A 133 -18.45 -34.14 -70.42
CA GLN A 133 -17.46 -33.18 -69.96
C GLN A 133 -17.97 -31.75 -70.15
N MET A 134 -18.31 -31.11 -69.03
CA MET A 134 -18.66 -29.70 -68.94
C MET A 134 -17.39 -28.83 -69.04
N ALA A 135 -17.36 -27.86 -69.95
CA ALA A 135 -16.25 -26.91 -70.12
C ALA A 135 -16.78 -25.47 -70.27
N GLY A 136 -17.62 -25.07 -69.31
CA GLY A 136 -18.19 -23.73 -69.15
C GLY A 136 -19.60 -23.54 -69.70
N GLY A 137 -20.13 -24.48 -70.48
CA GLY A 137 -21.49 -24.41 -71.04
C GLY A 137 -22.60 -24.93 -70.11
N GLN A 138 -23.82 -25.01 -70.63
CA GLN A 138 -25.01 -25.48 -69.92
C GLN A 138 -25.52 -26.80 -70.52
N MET A 139 -25.94 -27.72 -69.65
CA MET A 139 -26.72 -28.90 -70.00
C MET A 139 -28.11 -28.76 -69.39
N LEU A 140 -29.12 -28.52 -70.23
CA LEU A 140 -30.53 -28.46 -69.85
C LEU A 140 -31.17 -29.83 -70.09
N ILE A 141 -31.86 -30.38 -69.10
CA ILE A 141 -32.46 -31.71 -69.17
C ILE A 141 -33.94 -31.65 -68.79
N ALA A 142 -34.82 -32.14 -69.65
CA ALA A 142 -36.23 -32.25 -69.31
C ALA A 142 -36.50 -33.45 -68.38
N GLY A 143 -35.92 -34.61 -68.66
CA GLY A 143 -36.13 -35.86 -67.93
C GLY A 143 -34.98 -36.25 -66.98
N LEU A 144 -34.61 -37.53 -67.00
CA LEU A 144 -33.62 -38.12 -66.09
C LEU A 144 -32.20 -37.97 -66.64
N LEU A 145 -31.26 -37.57 -65.78
CA LEU A 145 -29.83 -37.79 -65.92
C LEU A 145 -29.42 -39.05 -65.14
N ASP A 146 -29.13 -40.12 -65.86
CA ASP A 146 -28.75 -41.42 -65.30
C ASP A 146 -27.27 -41.72 -65.57
N ILE A 147 -26.43 -41.61 -64.55
CA ILE A 147 -25.00 -41.91 -64.59
C ILE A 147 -24.83 -43.33 -64.06
N ASN A 148 -24.77 -44.31 -64.97
CA ASN A 148 -24.62 -45.71 -64.62
C ASN A 148 -23.17 -46.03 -64.17
N ALA A 149 -22.98 -47.19 -63.53
CA ALA A 149 -21.67 -47.65 -63.07
C ALA A 149 -20.58 -47.55 -64.15
N GLY A 150 -19.50 -46.83 -63.83
CA GLY A 150 -18.38 -46.54 -64.72
C GLY A 150 -18.63 -45.44 -65.76
N GLY A 151 -19.79 -44.80 -65.76
CA GLY A 151 -20.07 -43.55 -66.48
C GLY A 151 -19.58 -42.34 -65.68
N THR A 152 -19.35 -41.21 -66.36
CA THR A 152 -18.78 -40.01 -65.70
C THR A 152 -19.44 -38.71 -66.17
N LEU A 153 -19.91 -37.90 -65.24
CA LEU A 153 -20.13 -36.47 -65.44
C LEU A 153 -18.92 -35.74 -64.85
N ARG A 154 -18.24 -34.90 -65.63
CA ARG A 154 -17.09 -34.14 -65.13
C ARG A 154 -17.02 -32.73 -65.68
N GLY A 155 -16.26 -31.86 -65.04
CA GLY A 155 -15.93 -30.54 -65.57
C GLY A 155 -16.46 -29.39 -64.71
N TYR A 156 -16.76 -28.27 -65.37
CA TYR A 156 -17.35 -27.06 -64.79
C TYR A 156 -18.39 -26.46 -65.74
N GLY A 157 -19.41 -25.78 -65.20
CA GLY A 157 -20.58 -25.28 -65.93
C GLY A 157 -21.88 -25.55 -65.16
N THR A 158 -23.00 -25.58 -65.86
CA THR A 158 -24.32 -25.73 -65.22
C THR A 158 -25.07 -26.93 -65.79
N VAL A 159 -25.56 -27.81 -64.91
CA VAL A 159 -26.57 -28.83 -65.21
C VAL A 159 -27.90 -28.35 -64.64
N SER A 160 -28.89 -28.17 -65.49
CA SER A 160 -30.21 -27.65 -65.10
C SER A 160 -31.32 -28.59 -65.54
N PHE A 161 -32.35 -28.74 -64.70
CA PHE A 161 -33.56 -29.48 -65.05
C PHE A 161 -34.75 -28.55 -65.31
N SER A 162 -35.38 -28.68 -66.48
CA SER A 162 -36.43 -27.77 -66.95
C SER A 162 -37.86 -28.18 -66.59
N ASP A 163 -38.08 -29.44 -66.17
CA ASP A 163 -39.43 -29.96 -65.94
C ASP A 163 -40.10 -29.42 -64.66
N VAL A 164 -41.40 -29.14 -64.78
CA VAL A 164 -42.25 -28.78 -63.63
C VAL A 164 -42.90 -30.05 -63.07
N LEU A 165 -42.40 -30.54 -61.95
CA LEU A 165 -42.82 -31.82 -61.36
C LEU A 165 -43.98 -31.65 -60.37
N ALA A 166 -45.00 -32.51 -60.46
CA ALA A 166 -46.16 -32.50 -59.56
C ALA A 166 -45.93 -33.26 -58.23
N VAL A 167 -44.96 -34.17 -58.20
CA VAL A 167 -44.59 -34.99 -57.03
C VAL A 167 -43.07 -35.13 -56.96
N PRO A 168 -42.48 -35.36 -55.76
CA PRO A 168 -41.05 -35.61 -55.60
C PRO A 168 -40.55 -36.69 -56.57
N THR A 169 -39.57 -36.33 -57.42
CA THR A 169 -39.05 -37.21 -58.47
C THR A 169 -37.54 -37.04 -58.60
N THR A 170 -36.82 -38.15 -58.62
CA THR A 170 -35.36 -38.20 -58.86
C THR A 170 -35.07 -37.85 -60.31
N LEU A 171 -34.36 -36.74 -60.53
CA LEU A 171 -33.98 -36.22 -61.85
C LEU A 171 -32.51 -36.47 -62.18
N LEU A 172 -31.68 -36.74 -61.17
CA LEU A 172 -30.30 -37.20 -61.32
C LEU A 172 -30.13 -38.46 -60.48
N SER A 173 -29.61 -39.53 -61.08
CA SER A 173 -29.20 -40.77 -60.41
C SER A 173 -27.75 -41.06 -60.75
N ASN A 174 -26.89 -41.25 -59.73
CA ASN A 174 -25.46 -41.46 -59.93
C ASN A 174 -24.96 -42.78 -59.33
N ASP A 175 -24.92 -43.85 -60.11
CA ASP A 175 -24.17 -45.09 -59.80
C ASP A 175 -22.70 -45.03 -60.33
N GLY A 176 -22.32 -43.93 -60.99
CA GLY A 176 -21.02 -43.72 -61.63
C GLY A 176 -20.14 -42.69 -60.89
N THR A 177 -19.69 -41.65 -61.59
CA THR A 177 -18.87 -40.58 -61.01
C THR A 177 -19.33 -39.19 -61.43
N ILE A 178 -19.49 -38.29 -60.45
CA ILE A 178 -19.60 -36.86 -60.64
C ILE A 178 -18.28 -36.21 -60.21
N SER A 179 -17.62 -35.47 -61.11
CA SER A 179 -16.32 -34.86 -60.83
C SER A 179 -16.24 -33.39 -61.24
N ALA A 180 -16.38 -32.49 -60.26
CA ALA A 180 -16.09 -31.08 -60.47
C ALA A 180 -14.58 -30.92 -60.71
N SER A 181 -14.20 -30.48 -61.92
CA SER A 181 -12.81 -30.47 -62.37
C SER A 181 -12.56 -29.42 -63.46
N HIS A 182 -11.39 -28.78 -63.40
CA HIS A 182 -10.89 -27.93 -64.48
C HIS A 182 -9.46 -28.38 -64.87
N PRO A 183 -9.18 -28.72 -66.14
CA PRO A 183 -7.83 -29.05 -66.59
C PRO A 183 -6.91 -27.83 -66.52
N SER A 184 -5.78 -27.93 -65.82
CA SER A 184 -4.88 -26.78 -65.65
C SER A 184 -4.39 -26.20 -67.00
N PRO A 185 -4.50 -24.88 -67.22
CA PRO A 185 -4.10 -24.22 -68.48
C PRO A 185 -2.59 -24.13 -68.65
N VAL A 186 -1.83 -24.32 -67.57
CA VAL A 186 -0.37 -24.41 -67.58
C VAL A 186 0.00 -25.83 -67.19
N LEU A 187 0.90 -26.47 -67.95
CA LEU A 187 1.39 -27.81 -67.63
C LEU A 187 1.94 -27.81 -66.18
N PHE A 188 1.26 -28.51 -65.27
CA PHE A 188 1.55 -28.59 -63.82
C PHE A 188 1.25 -27.34 -62.96
N GLY A 189 0.47 -26.37 -63.46
CA GLY A 189 -0.04 -25.25 -62.66
C GLY A 189 -1.30 -25.60 -61.87
N ALA A 190 -1.70 -24.76 -60.91
CA ALA A 190 -2.99 -24.90 -60.24
C ALA A 190 -4.17 -24.71 -61.23
N PRO A 191 -5.24 -25.52 -61.17
CA PRO A 191 -6.47 -25.29 -61.93
C PRO A 191 -7.08 -23.91 -61.67
N ILE A 192 -7.81 -23.36 -62.65
CA ILE A 192 -8.63 -22.16 -62.45
C ILE A 192 -9.76 -22.50 -61.45
N VAL A 193 -10.15 -21.51 -60.63
CA VAL A 193 -11.30 -21.64 -59.74
C VAL A 193 -12.58 -21.63 -60.54
N ASP A 194 -13.38 -22.69 -60.44
CA ASP A 194 -14.62 -22.86 -61.20
C ASP A 194 -15.67 -23.68 -60.44
N ILE A 195 -16.91 -23.64 -60.93
CA ILE A 195 -18.09 -24.26 -60.31
C ILE A 195 -18.74 -25.23 -61.29
N LEU A 196 -19.07 -26.43 -60.81
CA LEU A 196 -20.08 -27.30 -61.43
C LEU A 196 -21.36 -27.17 -60.61
N SER A 197 -22.38 -26.51 -61.17
CA SER A 197 -23.67 -26.30 -60.49
C SER A 197 -24.73 -27.26 -61.03
N ILE A 198 -25.48 -27.90 -60.14
CA ILE A 198 -26.60 -28.79 -60.44
C ILE A 198 -27.86 -28.17 -59.84
N SER A 199 -28.88 -27.93 -60.66
CA SER A 199 -30.07 -27.18 -60.25
C SER A 199 -31.35 -27.59 -60.98
N SER A 200 -32.51 -27.40 -60.37
CA SER A 200 -33.82 -27.49 -61.00
C SER A 200 -34.67 -26.26 -60.68
N SER A 201 -35.59 -25.93 -61.59
CA SER A 201 -36.62 -24.93 -61.32
C SER A 201 -37.80 -25.46 -60.47
N SER A 202 -37.85 -26.77 -60.23
CA SER A 202 -38.96 -27.45 -59.55
C SER A 202 -38.62 -27.82 -58.11
N ALA A 203 -39.41 -27.39 -57.13
CA ALA A 203 -39.24 -27.78 -55.72
C ALA A 203 -39.41 -29.30 -55.43
N ASN A 204 -39.95 -30.03 -56.41
CA ASN A 204 -40.16 -31.47 -56.34
C ASN A 204 -39.03 -32.27 -57.02
N SER A 205 -37.97 -31.63 -57.52
CA SER A 205 -36.75 -32.30 -57.97
C SER A 205 -36.07 -33.06 -56.82
N ARG A 206 -35.43 -34.19 -57.14
CA ARG A 206 -34.52 -34.89 -56.22
C ARG A 206 -33.25 -35.27 -56.96
N ILE A 207 -32.12 -35.17 -56.27
CA ILE A 207 -30.79 -35.56 -56.77
C ILE A 207 -30.31 -36.75 -55.96
N ASP A 208 -29.97 -37.84 -56.62
CA ASP A 208 -29.35 -39.01 -56.01
C ASP A 208 -27.86 -39.02 -56.40
N LEU A 209 -26.98 -38.82 -55.41
CA LEU A 209 -25.53 -38.67 -55.61
C LEU A 209 -24.78 -40.00 -55.57
N ASP A 210 -25.39 -41.07 -55.09
CA ASP A 210 -24.74 -42.38 -54.90
C ASP A 210 -25.47 -43.55 -55.56
N GLY A 211 -26.64 -43.27 -56.13
CA GLY A 211 -27.43 -44.18 -56.93
C GLY A 211 -28.10 -45.27 -56.09
N VAL A 212 -29.03 -45.98 -56.73
CA VAL A 212 -29.79 -47.07 -56.09
C VAL A 212 -28.91 -48.24 -55.61
N GLY A 213 -27.67 -48.33 -56.11
CA GLY A 213 -26.69 -49.35 -55.73
C GLY A 213 -25.62 -48.86 -54.74
N VAL A 214 -25.69 -47.62 -54.25
CA VAL A 214 -24.69 -46.95 -53.40
C VAL A 214 -23.26 -46.97 -53.96
N ALA A 215 -23.14 -47.05 -55.30
CA ALA A 215 -21.87 -47.17 -56.01
C ALA A 215 -21.32 -45.81 -56.50
N GLY A 216 -22.13 -44.75 -56.41
CA GLY A 216 -21.74 -43.44 -56.91
C GLY A 216 -20.59 -42.82 -56.14
N ALA A 217 -19.72 -42.15 -56.90
CA ALA A 217 -18.61 -41.38 -56.39
C ALA A 217 -18.77 -39.90 -56.75
N VAL A 218 -18.41 -39.04 -55.80
CA VAL A 218 -18.30 -37.60 -55.97
C VAL A 218 -16.85 -37.20 -55.78
N THR A 219 -16.30 -36.40 -56.68
CA THR A 219 -14.93 -35.88 -56.57
C THR A 219 -14.93 -34.38 -56.83
N VAL A 220 -14.51 -33.60 -55.84
CA VAL A 220 -14.31 -32.16 -55.99
C VAL A 220 -12.81 -31.91 -56.12
N GLY A 221 -12.38 -31.60 -57.35
CA GLY A 221 -10.98 -31.40 -57.69
C GLY A 221 -10.41 -30.11 -57.10
N ARG A 222 -9.10 -29.93 -57.26
CA ARG A 222 -8.39 -28.75 -56.74
C ARG A 222 -8.96 -27.45 -57.28
N ASN A 223 -9.19 -26.46 -56.40
CA ASN A 223 -9.80 -25.16 -56.72
C ASN A 223 -11.25 -25.24 -57.26
N GLN A 224 -11.95 -26.38 -57.12
CA GLN A 224 -13.29 -26.53 -57.69
C GLN A 224 -14.39 -26.45 -56.64
N THR A 225 -15.57 -26.00 -57.06
CA THR A 225 -16.81 -26.12 -56.28
C THR A 225 -17.79 -27.06 -56.98
N LEU A 226 -18.35 -28.02 -56.24
CA LEU A 226 -19.58 -28.71 -56.65
C LEU A 226 -20.74 -28.09 -55.87
N ASP A 227 -21.65 -27.46 -56.58
CA ASP A 227 -22.81 -26.74 -56.03
C ASP A 227 -24.10 -27.49 -56.37
N VAL A 228 -24.81 -28.00 -55.36
CA VAL A 228 -26.04 -28.78 -55.50
C VAL A 228 -27.23 -28.01 -54.93
N ASN A 229 -28.09 -27.51 -55.81
CA ASN A 229 -29.20 -26.61 -55.48
C ASN A 229 -30.57 -27.30 -55.37
N ASP A 230 -30.61 -28.61 -55.10
CA ASP A 230 -31.83 -29.41 -54.99
C ASP A 230 -31.74 -30.43 -53.85
N PRO A 231 -32.87 -30.87 -53.26
CA PRO A 231 -32.85 -31.87 -52.18
C PRO A 231 -32.34 -33.24 -52.66
N LEU A 232 -31.62 -33.95 -51.79
CA LEU A 232 -31.23 -35.32 -52.09
C LEU A 232 -32.44 -36.27 -52.09
N SER A 233 -32.38 -37.32 -52.92
CA SER A 233 -33.39 -38.37 -53.02
C SER A 233 -33.44 -39.23 -51.74
N ASP A 234 -32.28 -39.46 -51.15
CA ASP A 234 -32.02 -40.30 -49.99
C ASP A 234 -30.72 -39.86 -49.28
N ALA A 235 -30.27 -40.65 -48.30
CA ALA A 235 -29.06 -40.38 -47.54
C ALA A 235 -27.84 -40.87 -48.31
N PHE A 236 -26.80 -40.03 -48.38
CA PHE A 236 -25.57 -40.34 -49.10
C PHE A 236 -24.83 -41.51 -48.45
N SER A 237 -24.62 -42.56 -49.23
CA SER A 237 -23.93 -43.81 -48.86
C SER A 237 -22.77 -44.16 -49.80
N GLY A 238 -22.46 -43.29 -50.77
CA GLY A 238 -21.35 -43.41 -51.71
C GLY A 238 -20.01 -42.90 -51.17
N SER A 239 -19.09 -42.56 -52.08
CA SER A 239 -17.76 -42.03 -51.74
C SER A 239 -17.58 -40.60 -52.22
N MET A 240 -17.03 -39.72 -51.38
CA MET A 240 -16.76 -38.33 -51.69
C MET A 240 -15.30 -37.99 -51.40
N LEU A 241 -14.61 -37.44 -52.40
CA LEU A 241 -13.22 -36.98 -52.30
C LEU A 241 -13.14 -35.46 -52.46
N LEU A 242 -12.55 -34.78 -51.48
CA LEU A 242 -12.35 -33.33 -51.46
C LEU A 242 -10.85 -33.02 -51.54
N SER A 243 -10.41 -32.40 -52.64
CA SER A 243 -9.01 -32.03 -52.89
C SER A 243 -8.64 -30.62 -52.37
N HIS A 244 -7.41 -30.16 -52.59
CA HIS A 244 -6.95 -28.81 -52.18
C HIS A 244 -7.87 -27.67 -52.63
N ASN A 245 -8.25 -26.77 -51.72
CA ASN A 245 -9.10 -25.61 -52.01
C ASN A 245 -10.40 -26.00 -52.75
N SER A 246 -11.01 -27.12 -52.33
CA SER A 246 -12.25 -27.61 -52.92
C SER A 246 -13.45 -27.28 -52.03
N THR A 247 -14.63 -27.12 -52.63
CA THR A 247 -15.87 -26.85 -51.89
C THR A 247 -16.98 -27.77 -52.38
N PHE A 248 -17.59 -28.53 -51.46
CA PHE A 248 -18.87 -29.18 -51.68
C PHE A 248 -19.95 -28.32 -51.02
N ASP A 249 -20.81 -27.71 -51.83
CA ASP A 249 -21.91 -26.84 -51.38
C ASP A 249 -23.24 -27.48 -51.74
N ILE A 250 -24.15 -27.55 -50.76
CA ILE A 250 -25.49 -28.10 -50.97
C ILE A 250 -26.54 -27.26 -50.25
N LEU A 251 -27.55 -26.82 -51.00
CA LEU A 251 -28.55 -25.87 -50.52
C LEU A 251 -29.56 -26.46 -49.53
N TYR A 252 -29.75 -27.78 -49.52
CA TYR A 252 -30.76 -28.46 -48.71
C TYR A 252 -30.14 -29.41 -47.67
N PRO A 253 -30.78 -29.59 -46.49
CA PRO A 253 -30.27 -30.50 -45.48
C PRO A 253 -30.14 -31.93 -46.02
N TRP A 254 -29.07 -32.61 -45.62
CA TRP A 254 -28.72 -33.93 -46.14
C TRP A 254 -28.10 -34.80 -45.06
N THR A 255 -28.11 -36.11 -45.32
CA THR A 255 -27.63 -37.12 -44.37
C THR A 255 -26.49 -37.93 -44.98
N LEU A 256 -25.43 -38.17 -44.21
CA LEU A 256 -24.41 -39.17 -44.47
C LEU A 256 -24.77 -40.45 -43.68
N ASP A 257 -25.05 -41.56 -44.37
CA ASP A 257 -25.45 -42.82 -43.73
C ASP A 257 -24.33 -43.86 -43.68
N THR A 258 -24.01 -44.60 -44.75
CA THR A 258 -22.85 -45.55 -44.73
C THR A 258 -21.68 -45.10 -45.58
N GLY A 259 -21.75 -43.89 -46.14
CA GLY A 259 -20.79 -43.38 -47.11
C GLY A 259 -19.48 -42.90 -46.49
N THR A 260 -18.57 -42.47 -47.37
CA THR A 260 -17.28 -41.90 -46.98
C THR A 260 -17.10 -40.48 -47.53
N ILE A 261 -16.58 -39.57 -46.71
CA ILE A 261 -16.09 -38.26 -47.12
C ILE A 261 -14.62 -38.16 -46.70
N THR A 262 -13.73 -37.93 -47.65
CA THR A 262 -12.30 -37.83 -47.37
C THR A 262 -11.75 -36.53 -47.92
N ALA A 263 -11.17 -35.70 -47.05
CA ALA A 263 -10.37 -34.55 -47.43
C ALA A 263 -8.91 -34.98 -47.59
N THR A 264 -8.39 -34.90 -48.81
CA THR A 264 -6.99 -35.20 -49.17
C THR A 264 -6.35 -33.94 -49.74
N ASN A 265 -5.94 -33.06 -48.84
CA ASN A 265 -5.52 -31.70 -49.16
C ASN A 265 -4.26 -31.27 -48.39
N GLY A 266 -3.47 -32.23 -47.89
CA GLY A 266 -2.16 -31.98 -47.32
C GLY A 266 -1.07 -31.67 -48.35
N PHE A 267 0.15 -31.36 -47.90
CA PHE A 267 1.25 -31.06 -48.81
C PHE A 267 1.59 -32.27 -49.68
N VAL A 268 1.71 -32.04 -50.98
CA VAL A 268 2.18 -33.05 -51.94
C VAL A 268 3.48 -32.58 -52.56
N ASP A 269 4.57 -33.28 -52.24
CA ASP A 269 5.89 -33.09 -52.86
C ASP A 269 5.79 -33.32 -54.37
N GLY A 270 6.04 -32.27 -55.14
CA GLY A 270 5.97 -32.32 -56.59
C GLY A 270 7.16 -33.05 -57.22
N GLY A 271 8.26 -33.27 -56.49
CA GLY A 271 9.50 -33.85 -56.96
C GLY A 271 10.15 -33.03 -58.09
N ILE A 272 9.84 -33.37 -59.35
CA ILE A 272 10.26 -32.59 -60.54
C ILE A 272 9.21 -31.55 -60.97
N PHE A 273 8.05 -31.52 -60.32
CA PHE A 273 6.93 -30.61 -60.54
C PHE A 273 6.80 -29.59 -59.40
N PRO A 274 6.06 -28.49 -59.58
CA PRO A 274 5.75 -27.58 -58.48
C PRO A 274 5.01 -28.31 -57.36
N ASP A 275 5.41 -28.06 -56.13
CA ASP A 275 4.72 -28.56 -54.95
C ASP A 275 3.26 -28.11 -54.96
N THR A 276 2.38 -28.97 -54.45
CA THR A 276 1.02 -28.55 -54.09
C THR A 276 1.00 -28.32 -52.58
N PRO A 277 0.93 -27.05 -52.13
CA PRO A 277 0.82 -26.74 -50.71
C PRO A 277 -0.41 -27.38 -50.10
N ALA A 278 -0.36 -27.68 -48.80
CA ALA A 278 -1.55 -27.99 -48.04
C ALA A 278 -2.57 -26.83 -48.14
N ASP A 279 -3.85 -27.16 -48.16
CA ASP A 279 -4.92 -26.19 -48.36
C ASP A 279 -6.23 -26.66 -47.67
N VAL A 280 -7.30 -25.86 -47.77
CA VAL A 280 -8.58 -26.11 -47.09
C VAL A 280 -9.58 -26.79 -48.03
N SER A 281 -10.25 -27.83 -47.56
CA SER A 281 -11.47 -28.36 -48.18
C SER A 281 -12.68 -27.91 -47.39
N VAL A 282 -13.77 -27.54 -48.05
CA VAL A 282 -14.95 -26.97 -47.41
C VAL A 282 -16.19 -27.82 -47.67
N ILE A 283 -16.94 -28.11 -46.61
CA ILE A 283 -18.34 -28.57 -46.69
C ILE A 283 -19.21 -27.37 -46.32
N ALA A 284 -20.01 -26.88 -47.27
CA ALA A 284 -20.82 -25.68 -47.14
C ALA A 284 -22.31 -25.94 -47.40
N GLY A 285 -23.12 -24.93 -47.11
CA GLY A 285 -24.56 -24.94 -47.38
C GLY A 285 -25.38 -25.36 -46.16
N ALA A 286 -26.39 -26.19 -46.39
CA ALA A 286 -27.37 -26.61 -45.39
C ALA A 286 -26.86 -27.74 -44.48
N ALA A 287 -27.60 -27.99 -43.40
CA ALA A 287 -27.19 -28.88 -42.31
C ALA A 287 -26.85 -30.31 -42.80
N LEU A 288 -25.71 -30.81 -42.31
CA LEU A 288 -25.24 -32.18 -42.49
C LEU A 288 -25.57 -33.00 -41.24
N THR A 289 -26.37 -34.06 -41.40
CA THR A 289 -26.57 -35.08 -40.35
C THR A 289 -25.75 -36.32 -40.67
N GLN A 290 -24.89 -36.76 -39.76
CA GLN A 290 -24.19 -38.04 -39.89
C GLN A 290 -24.89 -39.09 -39.01
N THR A 291 -25.48 -40.11 -39.63
CA THR A 291 -26.09 -41.26 -38.93
C THR A 291 -25.16 -42.48 -38.87
N GLY A 292 -24.16 -42.53 -39.75
CA GLY A 292 -23.13 -43.56 -39.82
C GLY A 292 -21.93 -43.12 -40.67
N GLY A 293 -21.27 -44.06 -41.34
CA GLY A 293 -20.24 -43.74 -42.34
C GLY A 293 -18.99 -43.10 -41.73
N THR A 294 -18.14 -42.53 -42.59
CA THR A 294 -16.86 -41.94 -42.15
C THR A 294 -16.58 -40.59 -42.81
N ILE A 295 -16.23 -39.59 -42.00
CA ILE A 295 -15.60 -38.34 -42.46
C ILE A 295 -14.13 -38.39 -42.02
N THR A 296 -13.19 -38.05 -42.91
CA THR A 296 -11.76 -38.16 -42.62
C THR A 296 -10.98 -36.98 -43.17
N VAL A 297 -10.22 -36.31 -42.30
CA VAL A 297 -9.08 -35.46 -42.68
C VAL A 297 -7.88 -36.39 -42.81
N ALA A 298 -7.47 -36.70 -44.03
CA ALA A 298 -6.53 -37.79 -44.28
C ALA A 298 -5.09 -37.41 -43.90
N ASP A 299 -4.69 -36.19 -44.24
CA ASP A 299 -3.31 -35.71 -44.15
C ASP A 299 -3.06 -34.95 -42.84
N THR A 300 -1.84 -35.05 -42.29
CA THR A 300 -1.47 -34.41 -41.01
C THR A 300 -1.35 -32.89 -41.09
N ASP A 301 -1.18 -32.35 -42.29
CA ASP A 301 -1.15 -30.92 -42.57
C ASP A 301 -2.37 -30.46 -43.40
N GLY A 302 -3.31 -31.37 -43.68
CA GLY A 302 -4.56 -31.07 -44.39
C GLY A 302 -5.57 -30.37 -43.50
N THR A 303 -6.51 -29.62 -44.09
CA THR A 303 -7.55 -28.89 -43.35
C THR A 303 -8.96 -29.17 -43.89
N LEU A 304 -9.89 -29.59 -43.03
CA LEU A 304 -11.32 -29.61 -43.37
C LEU A 304 -12.04 -28.49 -42.62
N ARG A 305 -12.73 -27.60 -43.34
CA ARG A 305 -13.62 -26.59 -42.77
C ARG A 305 -15.07 -26.95 -43.03
N VAL A 306 -15.86 -27.03 -41.96
CA VAL A 306 -17.29 -27.32 -42.03
C VAL A 306 -18.05 -26.01 -41.82
N ASP A 307 -18.54 -25.41 -42.91
CA ASP A 307 -19.35 -24.19 -42.93
C ASP A 307 -20.86 -24.48 -42.76
N ALA A 308 -21.25 -25.76 -42.76
CA ALA A 308 -22.62 -26.22 -42.56
C ALA A 308 -22.85 -26.70 -41.11
N PRO A 309 -24.04 -26.48 -40.51
CA PRO A 309 -24.35 -27.08 -39.21
C PRO A 309 -24.21 -28.60 -39.24
N LEU A 310 -23.49 -29.17 -38.27
CA LEU A 310 -23.19 -30.60 -38.22
C LEU A 310 -23.90 -31.26 -37.03
N THR A 311 -24.59 -32.37 -37.28
CA THR A 311 -25.11 -33.24 -36.21
C THR A 311 -24.67 -34.68 -36.45
N MET A 312 -23.79 -35.20 -35.60
CA MET A 312 -23.37 -36.60 -35.65
C MET A 312 -24.17 -37.41 -34.63
N ASN A 313 -25.15 -38.20 -35.11
CA ASN A 313 -25.90 -39.15 -34.29
C ASN A 313 -25.28 -40.56 -34.28
N GLY A 314 -24.35 -40.81 -35.20
CA GLY A 314 -23.57 -42.03 -35.33
C GLY A 314 -22.39 -41.83 -36.28
N GLY A 315 -21.68 -42.91 -36.61
CA GLY A 315 -20.54 -42.86 -37.53
C GLY A 315 -19.24 -42.37 -36.90
N THR A 316 -18.22 -42.21 -37.75
CA THR A 316 -16.87 -41.79 -37.33
C THR A 316 -16.45 -40.51 -38.03
N LEU A 317 -15.85 -39.58 -37.28
CA LEU A 317 -15.10 -38.43 -37.78
C LEU A 317 -13.65 -38.59 -37.32
N THR A 318 -12.72 -38.80 -38.24
CA THR A 318 -11.29 -38.94 -37.93
C THR A 318 -10.54 -37.71 -38.42
N ASN A 319 -9.91 -37.00 -37.51
CA ASN A 319 -9.10 -35.83 -37.84
C ASN A 319 -7.61 -36.15 -37.64
N ASN A 320 -6.82 -36.20 -38.71
CA ASN A 320 -5.37 -36.32 -38.61
C ASN A 320 -4.64 -34.98 -38.78
N GLY A 321 -5.31 -33.95 -39.31
CA GLY A 321 -4.76 -32.61 -39.54
C GLY A 321 -5.55 -31.55 -38.77
N LEU A 322 -6.02 -30.51 -39.45
CA LEU A 322 -6.84 -29.45 -38.86
C LEU A 322 -8.32 -29.61 -39.23
N LEU A 323 -9.20 -29.61 -38.22
CA LEU A 323 -10.65 -29.51 -38.39
C LEU A 323 -11.17 -28.17 -37.90
N ILE A 324 -11.93 -27.45 -38.73
CA ILE A 324 -12.53 -26.16 -38.36
C ILE A 324 -14.05 -26.28 -38.39
N PHE A 325 -14.70 -26.17 -37.23
CA PHE A 325 -16.14 -26.04 -37.11
C PHE A 325 -16.53 -24.57 -37.29
N ASN A 326 -16.88 -24.17 -38.52
CA ASN A 326 -17.27 -22.80 -38.85
C ASN A 326 -18.81 -22.61 -38.83
N ALA A 327 -19.53 -23.58 -38.29
CA ALA A 327 -20.95 -23.59 -37.96
C ALA A 327 -21.17 -24.43 -36.69
N ASP A 328 -22.39 -24.39 -36.13
CA ASP A 328 -22.70 -25.15 -34.92
C ASP A 328 -22.58 -26.65 -35.18
N ALA A 329 -21.97 -27.38 -34.23
CA ALA A 329 -21.76 -28.82 -34.32
C ALA A 329 -22.19 -29.54 -33.04
N THR A 330 -22.79 -30.70 -33.20
CA THR A 330 -23.12 -31.60 -32.08
C THR A 330 -22.67 -33.01 -32.41
N ILE A 331 -21.78 -33.55 -31.58
CA ILE A 331 -21.36 -34.95 -31.60
C ILE A 331 -22.13 -35.66 -30.50
N ALA A 332 -23.05 -36.56 -30.86
CA ALA A 332 -23.89 -37.27 -29.89
C ALA A 332 -23.19 -38.51 -29.32
N ALA A 333 -23.73 -39.06 -28.23
CA ALA A 333 -23.23 -40.27 -27.55
C ALA A 333 -23.01 -41.50 -28.45
N GLY A 334 -23.76 -41.61 -29.56
CA GLY A 334 -23.66 -42.72 -30.51
C GLY A 334 -22.59 -42.55 -31.59
N ALA A 335 -21.93 -41.38 -31.66
CA ALA A 335 -20.93 -41.04 -32.66
C ALA A 335 -19.50 -41.15 -32.10
N ASN A 336 -18.51 -41.19 -32.99
CA ASN A 336 -17.11 -41.28 -32.64
C ASN A 336 -16.30 -40.17 -33.34
N PHE A 337 -15.96 -39.11 -32.62
CA PHE A 337 -14.95 -38.15 -33.05
C PHE A 337 -13.59 -38.55 -32.48
N ALA A 338 -12.63 -38.80 -33.37
CA ALA A 338 -11.30 -39.27 -33.04
C ALA A 338 -10.23 -38.29 -33.54
N LEU A 339 -9.33 -37.91 -32.63
CA LEU A 339 -8.17 -37.06 -32.87
C LEU A 339 -6.93 -37.93 -33.11
N GLY A 340 -6.28 -37.75 -34.26
CA GLY A 340 -5.06 -38.44 -34.65
C GLY A 340 -3.80 -37.78 -34.09
N ALA A 341 -2.64 -38.33 -34.46
CA ALA A 341 -1.35 -37.80 -34.01
C ALA A 341 -1.08 -36.39 -34.59
N GLY A 342 -0.99 -35.39 -33.72
CA GLY A 342 -0.73 -33.99 -34.10
C GLY A 342 -1.93 -33.32 -34.78
N SER A 343 -3.14 -33.85 -34.55
CA SER A 343 -4.36 -33.24 -35.06
C SER A 343 -4.79 -32.06 -34.20
N ASP A 344 -5.39 -31.07 -34.84
CA ASP A 344 -5.89 -29.84 -34.22
C ASP A 344 -7.37 -29.64 -34.57
N PHE A 345 -8.12 -28.97 -33.70
CA PHE A 345 -9.44 -28.47 -34.10
C PHE A 345 -9.76 -27.07 -33.59
N THR A 346 -10.63 -26.39 -34.31
CA THR A 346 -11.02 -25.01 -34.06
C THR A 346 -12.54 -24.88 -33.99
N VAL A 347 -13.04 -24.22 -32.94
CA VAL A 347 -14.39 -23.69 -32.86
C VAL A 347 -14.39 -22.29 -33.48
N GLY A 348 -15.18 -22.11 -34.53
CA GLY A 348 -15.32 -20.84 -35.25
C GLY A 348 -15.95 -19.73 -34.39
N GLU A 349 -15.85 -18.50 -34.88
CA GLU A 349 -16.41 -17.32 -34.22
C GLU A 349 -17.94 -17.43 -34.05
N GLY A 350 -18.43 -17.22 -32.82
CA GLY A 350 -19.84 -17.29 -32.46
C GLY A 350 -20.48 -18.68 -32.60
N ARG A 351 -19.68 -19.75 -32.73
CA ARG A 351 -20.19 -21.12 -32.96
C ARG A 351 -20.18 -21.94 -31.70
N THR A 352 -21.17 -22.82 -31.57
CA THR A 352 -21.24 -23.79 -30.47
C THR A 352 -20.89 -25.19 -30.98
N VAL A 353 -19.87 -25.80 -30.39
CA VAL A 353 -19.50 -27.21 -30.60
C VAL A 353 -19.76 -27.95 -29.30
N THR A 354 -20.61 -28.97 -29.35
CA THR A 354 -20.92 -29.83 -28.20
C THR A 354 -20.50 -31.26 -28.47
N ILE A 355 -19.67 -31.83 -27.62
CA ILE A 355 -19.15 -33.19 -27.70
C ILE A 355 -19.76 -34.01 -26.57
N ASN A 356 -20.77 -34.82 -26.89
CA ASN A 356 -21.49 -35.70 -25.96
C ASN A 356 -21.12 -37.18 -26.12
N GLN A 357 -20.01 -37.49 -26.78
CA GLN A 357 -19.58 -38.88 -26.95
C GLN A 357 -19.16 -39.47 -25.59
N THR A 358 -19.30 -40.78 -25.41
CA THR A 358 -19.04 -41.39 -24.09
C THR A 358 -17.62 -41.13 -23.59
N ASN A 359 -16.63 -41.36 -24.44
CA ASN A 359 -15.22 -41.11 -24.13
C ASN A 359 -14.63 -40.27 -25.26
N PHE A 360 -13.85 -39.24 -24.93
CA PHE A 360 -13.20 -38.39 -25.91
C PHE A 360 -11.79 -38.11 -25.45
N ASN A 361 -10.80 -38.80 -26.01
CA ASN A 361 -9.40 -38.43 -25.78
C ASN A 361 -9.12 -37.07 -26.44
N MET A 362 -9.00 -36.03 -25.61
CA MET A 362 -8.69 -34.67 -26.03
C MET A 362 -7.25 -34.50 -26.52
N ASP A 363 -6.29 -35.28 -26.02
CA ASP A 363 -4.88 -35.26 -26.43
C ASP A 363 -4.60 -35.96 -27.77
N GLY A 364 -5.57 -36.73 -28.25
CA GLY A 364 -5.38 -37.59 -29.41
C GLY A 364 -4.29 -38.63 -29.15
N THR A 365 -3.81 -39.29 -30.21
CA THR A 365 -2.97 -40.48 -30.04
C THR A 365 -1.49 -40.22 -29.68
N VAL A 366 -1.11 -39.03 -29.17
CA VAL A 366 0.30 -38.61 -28.94
C VAL A 366 0.53 -37.86 -27.63
N VAL A 367 1.75 -38.02 -27.11
CA VAL A 367 2.26 -37.47 -25.83
C VAL A 367 2.57 -35.96 -25.79
N ASN A 368 2.39 -35.21 -26.89
CA ASN A 368 2.55 -33.74 -26.90
C ASN A 368 1.22 -33.01 -27.17
N GLY A 369 0.10 -33.74 -27.06
CA GLY A 369 -1.28 -33.30 -27.12
C GLY A 369 -1.77 -32.57 -28.38
N THR A 370 -3.08 -32.40 -28.47
CA THR A 370 -3.84 -31.71 -29.53
C THR A 370 -3.78 -30.19 -29.32
N ARG A 371 -3.81 -29.38 -30.40
CA ARG A 371 -4.15 -27.95 -30.28
C ARG A 371 -5.64 -27.72 -30.48
N ILE A 372 -6.29 -27.18 -29.46
CA ILE A 372 -7.71 -26.81 -29.48
C ILE A 372 -7.81 -25.29 -29.43
N THR A 373 -8.51 -24.69 -30.40
CA THR A 373 -8.74 -23.23 -30.45
C THR A 373 -10.21 -22.90 -30.41
N VAL A 374 -10.63 -22.05 -29.46
CA VAL A 374 -11.97 -21.48 -29.39
C VAL A 374 -11.89 -20.00 -29.75
N ASN A 375 -12.47 -19.61 -30.88
CA ASN A 375 -12.48 -18.21 -31.32
C ASN A 375 -13.55 -17.37 -30.60
N SER A 376 -13.56 -16.07 -30.92
CA SER A 376 -14.44 -15.06 -30.30
C SER A 376 -15.89 -15.50 -30.26
N GLU A 377 -16.54 -15.36 -29.11
CA GLU A 377 -17.93 -15.76 -28.85
C GLU A 377 -18.23 -17.27 -29.10
N GLY A 378 -17.21 -18.06 -29.45
CA GLY A 378 -17.31 -19.50 -29.64
C GLY A 378 -17.49 -20.23 -28.31
N ARG A 379 -18.16 -21.37 -28.34
CA ARG A 379 -18.47 -22.19 -27.16
C ARG A 379 -18.10 -23.65 -27.44
N LEU A 380 -17.18 -24.18 -26.64
CA LEU A 380 -16.86 -25.60 -26.63
C LEU A 380 -17.45 -26.24 -25.37
N ASN A 381 -18.42 -27.14 -25.55
CA ASN A 381 -18.98 -27.94 -24.47
C ASN A 381 -18.49 -29.38 -24.62
N ILE A 382 -17.78 -29.89 -23.62
CA ILE A 382 -17.32 -31.27 -23.52
C ILE A 382 -18.18 -31.95 -22.46
N ASP A 383 -19.07 -32.85 -22.85
CA ASP A 383 -19.99 -33.57 -21.97
C ASP A 383 -19.73 -35.08 -22.11
N VAL A 384 -18.72 -35.58 -21.43
CA VAL A 384 -18.17 -36.93 -21.61
C VAL A 384 -18.15 -37.71 -20.29
N SER A 385 -17.86 -39.01 -20.33
CA SER A 385 -17.56 -39.77 -19.11
C SER A 385 -16.09 -39.71 -18.74
N ASP A 386 -15.22 -39.52 -19.73
CA ASP A 386 -13.76 -39.56 -19.61
C ASP A 386 -13.19 -38.75 -20.79
N TYR A 387 -12.37 -37.73 -20.48
CA TYR A 387 -11.78 -36.79 -21.44
C TYR A 387 -10.37 -37.20 -21.91
N ASP A 388 -9.82 -38.30 -21.39
CA ASP A 388 -8.48 -38.80 -21.69
C ASP A 388 -8.41 -40.34 -21.60
N SER A 389 -9.34 -40.99 -22.32
CA SER A 389 -9.65 -42.41 -22.12
C SER A 389 -8.58 -43.45 -22.52
N ASP A 390 -7.47 -43.03 -23.12
CA ASP A 390 -6.35 -43.90 -23.48
C ASP A 390 -5.09 -43.65 -22.67
N SER A 391 -5.10 -42.66 -21.78
CA SER A 391 -4.00 -42.38 -20.88
C SER A 391 -4.14 -43.10 -19.54
N ILE A 392 -3.00 -43.37 -18.91
CA ILE A 392 -2.93 -43.84 -17.53
C ILE A 392 -2.86 -42.67 -16.53
N THR A 393 -2.63 -41.44 -17.00
CA THR A 393 -2.47 -40.24 -16.17
C THR A 393 -3.72 -39.37 -16.11
N ASN A 394 -4.67 -39.51 -17.04
CA ASN A 394 -5.93 -38.76 -17.10
C ASN A 394 -5.72 -37.24 -16.97
N ARG A 395 -4.99 -36.65 -17.92
CA ARG A 395 -4.59 -35.23 -17.94
C ARG A 395 -4.48 -34.74 -19.38
N PHE A 396 -4.73 -33.46 -19.64
CA PHE A 396 -4.57 -32.86 -20.96
C PHE A 396 -3.19 -32.20 -21.11
N ASP A 397 -2.32 -32.84 -21.90
CA ASP A 397 -0.94 -32.41 -22.18
C ASP A 397 -0.85 -31.43 -23.38
N GLY A 398 -1.96 -31.20 -24.08
CA GLY A 398 -2.03 -30.38 -25.30
C GLY A 398 -2.05 -28.86 -25.09
N VAL A 399 -2.48 -28.13 -26.13
CA VAL A 399 -2.60 -26.67 -26.08
C VAL A 399 -4.04 -26.25 -26.29
N LEU A 400 -4.65 -25.67 -25.26
CA LEU A 400 -5.98 -25.08 -25.31
C LEU A 400 -5.87 -23.55 -25.42
N THR A 401 -6.43 -22.97 -26.47
CA THR A 401 -6.43 -21.52 -26.70
C THR A 401 -7.87 -21.00 -26.77
N ILE A 402 -8.23 -20.07 -25.90
CA ILE A 402 -9.56 -19.47 -25.80
C ILE A 402 -9.42 -17.96 -26.11
N ASN A 403 -9.91 -17.53 -27.25
CA ASN A 403 -9.84 -16.13 -27.71
C ASN A 403 -11.23 -15.49 -27.59
N SER A 404 -11.56 -14.82 -26.48
CA SER A 404 -12.88 -14.24 -26.19
C SER A 404 -14.04 -15.25 -26.34
N GLY A 405 -13.77 -16.53 -26.12
CA GLY A 405 -14.74 -17.63 -26.19
C GLY A 405 -14.94 -18.31 -24.83
N PHE A 406 -15.70 -19.39 -24.82
CA PHE A 406 -16.01 -20.15 -23.61
C PHE A 406 -15.73 -21.63 -23.79
N ILE A 407 -15.25 -22.27 -22.72
CA ILE A 407 -15.23 -23.71 -22.58
C ILE A 407 -16.07 -24.13 -21.37
N THR A 408 -16.68 -25.31 -21.46
CA THR A 408 -17.30 -26.01 -20.34
C THR A 408 -16.92 -27.47 -20.49
N VAL A 409 -16.33 -28.05 -19.44
CA VAL A 409 -15.99 -29.47 -19.39
C VAL A 409 -16.83 -30.09 -18.29
N ASN A 410 -17.55 -31.14 -18.64
CA ASN A 410 -18.29 -32.01 -17.75
C ASN A 410 -17.87 -33.44 -18.10
N SER A 411 -16.96 -33.98 -17.32
CA SER A 411 -16.59 -35.38 -17.32
C SER A 411 -17.30 -36.13 -16.19
N ALA A 412 -17.04 -37.44 -16.05
CA ALA A 412 -17.39 -38.17 -14.83
C ALA A 412 -16.15 -38.43 -13.95
N ASP A 413 -15.03 -37.76 -14.27
CA ASP A 413 -13.81 -37.80 -13.48
C ASP A 413 -13.93 -36.91 -12.25
N ALA A 414 -12.97 -37.06 -11.34
CA ALA A 414 -12.97 -36.29 -10.11
C ALA A 414 -12.54 -34.84 -10.37
N GLU A 415 -11.57 -34.63 -11.27
CA GLU A 415 -11.00 -33.33 -11.65
C GLU A 415 -10.61 -33.33 -13.14
N PHE A 416 -10.60 -32.15 -13.77
CA PHE A 416 -9.97 -31.94 -15.09
C PHE A 416 -8.56 -31.40 -14.89
N VAL A 417 -7.54 -32.14 -15.31
CA VAL A 417 -6.13 -31.79 -15.12
C VAL A 417 -5.55 -31.18 -16.39
N MET A 418 -5.13 -29.93 -16.31
CA MET A 418 -4.48 -29.17 -17.38
C MET A 418 -2.96 -29.15 -17.16
N ASP A 419 -2.23 -30.09 -17.75
CA ASP A 419 -0.76 -30.20 -17.64
C ASP A 419 -0.01 -29.58 -18.83
N GLY A 420 -0.72 -29.31 -19.93
CA GLY A 420 -0.17 -28.68 -21.12
C GLY A 420 -0.10 -27.14 -21.07
N THR A 421 -0.60 -26.47 -22.12
CA THR A 421 -0.66 -25.00 -22.18
C THR A 421 -2.09 -24.48 -22.36
N LEU A 422 -2.58 -23.74 -21.38
CA LEU A 422 -3.82 -22.97 -21.44
C LEU A 422 -3.50 -21.52 -21.80
N ASN A 423 -4.01 -21.04 -22.93
CA ASN A 423 -3.95 -19.64 -23.33
C ASN A 423 -5.36 -19.07 -23.29
N MET A 424 -5.62 -18.10 -22.43
CA MET A 424 -6.88 -17.35 -22.43
C MET A 424 -6.57 -15.92 -22.83
N ASN A 425 -7.16 -15.48 -23.93
CA ASN A 425 -6.95 -14.16 -24.50
C ASN A 425 -8.27 -13.45 -24.69
N ASN A 426 -8.36 -12.20 -24.28
CA ASN A 426 -9.49 -11.37 -24.67
C ASN A 426 -9.09 -10.40 -25.80
N LEU A 427 -9.75 -10.48 -26.96
CA LEU A 427 -9.37 -9.75 -28.17
C LEU A 427 -9.61 -8.24 -28.07
N SER A 428 -10.61 -7.80 -27.30
CA SER A 428 -10.79 -6.40 -26.93
C SER A 428 -11.64 -6.27 -25.66
N ASP A 429 -11.58 -5.10 -25.02
CA ASP A 429 -12.41 -4.69 -23.88
C ASP A 429 -13.92 -4.56 -24.22
N ASN A 430 -14.28 -4.67 -25.51
CA ASN A 430 -15.59 -4.30 -26.03
C ASN A 430 -16.27 -5.43 -26.85
N VAL A 431 -15.74 -6.66 -26.82
CA VAL A 431 -16.38 -7.84 -27.41
C VAL A 431 -17.46 -8.36 -26.46
N ALA A 432 -18.59 -8.81 -27.00
CA ALA A 432 -19.62 -9.52 -26.24
C ALA A 432 -19.17 -10.97 -25.94
N GLY A 433 -18.13 -11.11 -25.12
CA GLY A 433 -17.57 -12.41 -24.76
C GLY A 433 -16.31 -12.21 -23.94
N ILE A 434 -16.35 -12.66 -22.68
CA ILE A 434 -15.16 -12.74 -21.82
C ILE A 434 -14.57 -14.13 -22.07
N ALA A 435 -13.25 -14.23 -22.24
CA ALA A 435 -12.60 -15.53 -22.28
C ALA A 435 -12.89 -16.24 -20.95
N GLY A 436 -13.63 -17.34 -21.01
CA GLY A 436 -14.25 -17.94 -19.84
C GLY A 436 -14.06 -19.45 -19.76
N TRP A 437 -13.62 -19.93 -18.61
CA TRP A 437 -13.81 -21.32 -18.21
C TRP A 437 -15.06 -21.37 -17.34
N ASN A 438 -16.18 -21.87 -17.87
CA ASN A 438 -17.43 -21.91 -17.10
C ASN A 438 -17.50 -23.14 -16.21
N ALA A 439 -18.30 -23.05 -15.14
CA ALA A 439 -18.54 -24.12 -14.20
C ALA A 439 -18.99 -25.40 -14.91
N GLY A 440 -18.12 -26.41 -14.86
CA GLY A 440 -18.48 -27.80 -15.06
C GLY A 440 -19.03 -28.43 -13.77
N SER A 441 -19.20 -29.74 -13.77
CA SER A 441 -19.45 -30.52 -12.55
C SER A 441 -18.19 -30.84 -11.73
N GLU A 442 -17.00 -30.60 -12.29
CA GLU A 442 -15.70 -30.94 -11.68
C GLU A 442 -14.79 -29.72 -11.45
N PRO A 443 -13.82 -29.80 -10.52
CA PRO A 443 -12.70 -28.87 -10.38
C PRO A 443 -11.77 -28.85 -11.59
N LEU A 444 -11.06 -27.73 -11.75
CA LEU A 444 -9.96 -27.56 -12.71
C LEU A 444 -8.64 -27.57 -11.96
N ASP A 445 -7.74 -28.50 -12.32
CA ASP A 445 -6.39 -28.56 -11.79
C ASP A 445 -5.43 -28.00 -12.84
N ILE A 446 -4.54 -27.09 -12.45
CA ILE A 446 -3.42 -26.64 -13.28
C ILE A 446 -2.15 -27.35 -12.82
N GLY A 447 -1.63 -28.25 -13.66
CA GLY A 447 -0.47 -29.11 -13.37
C GLY A 447 -0.84 -30.42 -12.71
N ASP A 448 0.13 -31.30 -12.54
CA ASP A 448 -0.08 -32.66 -12.00
C ASP A 448 0.94 -33.06 -10.91
N ASP A 449 1.68 -32.08 -10.37
CA ASP A 449 2.77 -32.23 -9.40
C ASP A 449 4.01 -32.99 -9.93
N THR A 450 4.05 -33.34 -11.22
CA THR A 450 5.11 -34.16 -11.83
C THR A 450 6.05 -33.45 -12.78
N GLY A 451 6.29 -32.16 -12.62
CA GLY A 451 7.33 -31.51 -13.41
C GLY A 451 7.97 -30.34 -12.70
N SER A 452 8.29 -29.33 -13.49
CA SER A 452 8.81 -28.06 -12.99
C SER A 452 8.38 -26.98 -13.96
N LEU A 453 7.25 -26.33 -13.64
CA LEU A 453 6.73 -25.18 -14.37
C LEU A 453 6.41 -25.52 -15.84
N ASP A 454 5.90 -26.72 -16.07
CA ASP A 454 5.47 -27.23 -17.37
C ASP A 454 3.99 -27.01 -17.63
N ALA A 455 3.16 -26.91 -16.59
CA ALA A 455 1.73 -26.65 -16.71
C ALA A 455 1.44 -25.15 -16.84
N LYS A 456 1.31 -24.67 -18.08
CA LYS A 456 1.31 -23.25 -18.39
C LYS A 456 -0.09 -22.68 -18.49
N PHE A 457 -0.35 -21.58 -17.78
CA PHE A 457 -1.52 -20.74 -17.96
C PHE A 457 -1.14 -19.31 -18.32
N ASN A 458 -1.32 -18.94 -19.59
CA ASN A 458 -1.12 -17.58 -20.08
C ASN A 458 -2.45 -16.82 -20.18
N ALA A 459 -2.56 -15.73 -19.43
CA ALA A 459 -3.66 -14.77 -19.48
C ALA A 459 -3.24 -13.52 -20.27
N GLY A 460 -3.88 -13.26 -21.42
CA GLY A 460 -3.49 -12.26 -22.40
C GLY A 460 -4.62 -11.39 -22.97
N GLY A 461 -4.25 -10.42 -23.81
CA GLY A 461 -5.21 -9.54 -24.47
C GLY A 461 -5.57 -8.30 -23.65
N ALA A 462 -6.85 -7.92 -23.60
CA ALA A 462 -7.32 -6.73 -22.89
C ALA A 462 -8.57 -7.00 -22.04
N GLY A 463 -8.63 -6.46 -20.82
CA GLY A 463 -9.82 -6.57 -19.95
C GLY A 463 -9.80 -7.80 -19.05
N SER A 464 -10.99 -8.27 -18.66
CA SER A 464 -11.16 -9.38 -17.72
C SER A 464 -11.20 -10.74 -18.43
N ILE A 465 -10.62 -11.75 -17.79
CA ILE A 465 -10.70 -13.18 -18.07
C ILE A 465 -11.28 -13.83 -16.83
N GLN A 466 -12.23 -14.75 -17.01
CA GLN A 466 -12.95 -15.36 -15.91
C GLN A 466 -12.70 -16.86 -15.84
N ILE A 467 -12.29 -17.32 -14.65
CA ILE A 467 -12.32 -18.73 -14.29
C ILE A 467 -13.49 -18.91 -13.33
N ALA A 468 -14.51 -19.60 -13.81
CA ALA A 468 -15.71 -19.95 -13.06
C ALA A 468 -15.86 -21.47 -12.95
N ALA A 469 -14.76 -22.24 -12.99
CA ALA A 469 -14.75 -23.68 -12.70
C ALA A 469 -15.34 -23.96 -11.30
N ALA A 470 -15.78 -25.21 -11.02
CA ALA A 470 -16.42 -25.52 -9.74
C ALA A 470 -15.51 -25.11 -8.55
N ASP A 471 -14.27 -25.59 -8.57
CA ASP A 471 -13.12 -25.14 -7.79
C ASP A 471 -11.90 -25.08 -8.76
N ILE A 472 -10.83 -24.37 -8.40
CA ILE A 472 -9.54 -24.43 -9.11
C ILE A 472 -8.40 -24.75 -8.15
N ASP A 473 -7.61 -25.75 -8.51
CA ASP A 473 -6.45 -26.20 -7.75
C ASP A 473 -5.18 -25.91 -8.56
N PHE A 474 -4.22 -25.22 -7.93
CA PHE A 474 -2.92 -24.94 -8.52
C PHE A 474 -1.87 -25.90 -8.00
N ASN A 475 -1.30 -26.70 -8.90
CA ASN A 475 -0.30 -27.69 -8.55
C ASN A 475 1.14 -27.13 -8.53
N SER A 476 2.09 -27.86 -7.94
CA SER A 476 3.47 -27.39 -7.64
C SER A 476 4.25 -26.97 -8.88
N ASP A 477 3.84 -27.44 -10.05
CA ASP A 477 4.40 -27.20 -11.37
C ASP A 477 3.56 -26.28 -12.25
N ALA A 478 2.54 -25.62 -11.68
CA ALA A 478 1.79 -24.58 -12.37
C ALA A 478 2.66 -23.34 -12.65
N ASP A 479 2.63 -22.84 -13.88
CA ASP A 479 3.30 -21.62 -14.37
C ASP A 479 2.26 -20.65 -14.95
N ILE A 480 1.85 -19.68 -14.15
CA ILE A 480 0.81 -18.71 -14.48
C ILE A 480 1.47 -17.39 -14.89
N HIS A 481 1.12 -16.89 -16.08
CA HIS A 481 1.59 -15.60 -16.58
C HIS A 481 0.43 -14.69 -16.96
N VAL A 482 0.31 -13.53 -16.28
CA VAL A 482 -0.75 -12.53 -16.53
C VAL A 482 -0.16 -11.27 -17.14
N LEU A 483 -0.47 -11.05 -18.42
CA LEU A 483 0.05 -9.91 -19.18
C LEU A 483 -0.52 -8.57 -18.69
N ALA A 484 0.26 -7.50 -18.91
CA ALA A 484 -0.16 -6.14 -18.57
C ALA A 484 -1.48 -5.75 -19.25
N GLY A 485 -2.40 -5.16 -18.49
CA GLY A 485 -3.73 -4.75 -18.97
C GLY A 485 -4.80 -5.85 -18.96
N VAL A 486 -4.46 -7.04 -18.47
CA VAL A 486 -5.38 -8.16 -18.25
C VAL A 486 -5.76 -8.23 -16.77
N SER A 487 -7.02 -8.56 -16.47
CA SER A 487 -7.48 -9.00 -15.14
C SER A 487 -7.85 -10.47 -15.21
N LEU A 488 -7.20 -11.31 -14.43
CA LEU A 488 -7.55 -12.71 -14.25
C LEU A 488 -8.38 -12.83 -12.98
N ASP A 489 -9.68 -13.11 -13.15
CA ASP A 489 -10.64 -13.15 -12.06
C ASP A 489 -11.09 -14.60 -11.80
N PHE A 490 -10.83 -15.09 -10.59
CA PHE A 490 -11.28 -16.39 -10.09
C PHE A 490 -12.59 -16.20 -9.33
N LEU A 491 -13.66 -16.87 -9.80
CA LEU A 491 -15.02 -16.63 -9.33
C LEU A 491 -15.53 -17.61 -8.27
N ASN A 492 -14.78 -18.69 -8.02
CA ASN A 492 -15.07 -19.72 -7.01
C ASN A 492 -13.77 -20.06 -6.26
N LEU A 493 -13.86 -21.03 -5.33
CA LEU A 493 -12.78 -21.48 -4.47
C LEU A 493 -11.45 -21.72 -5.21
N VAL A 494 -10.37 -21.17 -4.68
CA VAL A 494 -8.99 -21.41 -5.15
C VAL A 494 -8.20 -22.17 -4.08
N ASN A 495 -7.55 -23.26 -4.46
CA ASN A 495 -6.67 -24.00 -3.56
C ASN A 495 -5.22 -24.08 -4.07
N PHE A 496 -4.28 -24.05 -3.12
CA PHE A 496 -2.86 -24.34 -3.31
C PHE A 496 -2.51 -25.50 -2.36
N ASN A 497 -2.66 -26.74 -2.84
CA ASN A 497 -2.78 -27.95 -2.01
C ASN A 497 -1.90 -29.13 -2.46
N THR A 498 -0.60 -28.93 -2.71
CA THR A 498 0.19 -29.96 -3.39
C THR A 498 1.08 -30.80 -2.49
N VAL A 499 1.46 -31.98 -3.01
CA VAL A 499 2.16 -33.01 -2.26
C VAL A 499 3.70 -32.89 -2.42
N ASN A 500 4.17 -32.04 -3.34
CA ASN A 500 5.56 -31.94 -3.73
C ASN A 500 6.25 -30.66 -3.24
N GLY A 501 6.57 -30.60 -1.94
CA GLY A 501 7.23 -29.42 -1.33
C GLY A 501 8.67 -29.10 -1.81
N ALA A 502 9.11 -29.58 -2.97
CA ALA A 502 10.35 -29.17 -3.64
C ALA A 502 10.16 -28.03 -4.65
N ASN A 503 8.95 -27.87 -5.20
CA ASN A 503 8.55 -26.83 -6.13
C ASN A 503 7.23 -26.20 -5.66
N ASN A 504 6.88 -25.03 -6.17
CA ASN A 504 5.65 -24.32 -5.85
C ASN A 504 5.10 -23.70 -7.13
N ALA A 505 3.79 -23.53 -7.22
CA ALA A 505 3.15 -22.77 -8.29
C ALA A 505 3.77 -21.36 -8.44
N GLU A 506 4.12 -20.99 -9.67
CA GLU A 506 4.67 -19.68 -10.01
C GLU A 506 3.60 -18.79 -10.65
N PHE A 507 3.49 -17.55 -10.18
CA PHE A 507 2.63 -16.53 -10.77
C PHE A 507 3.47 -15.33 -11.15
N THR A 508 3.39 -14.88 -12.40
CA THR A 508 4.15 -13.73 -12.89
C THR A 508 3.33 -12.77 -13.73
N GLY A 509 3.78 -11.52 -13.81
CA GLY A 509 3.31 -10.56 -14.80
C GLY A 509 2.83 -9.24 -14.20
N ALA A 510 2.45 -8.31 -15.08
CA ALA A 510 2.05 -6.95 -14.70
C ALA A 510 0.54 -6.69 -14.86
N GLY A 511 -0.26 -7.76 -14.96
CA GLY A 511 -1.72 -7.71 -14.95
C GLY A 511 -2.31 -7.64 -13.52
N ARG A 512 -3.62 -7.82 -13.43
CA ARG A 512 -4.36 -7.96 -12.16
C ARG A 512 -4.74 -9.42 -11.95
N ILE A 513 -4.58 -9.93 -10.74
CA ILE A 513 -5.21 -11.17 -10.28
C ILE A 513 -6.26 -10.81 -9.22
N SER A 514 -7.44 -11.40 -9.31
CA SER A 514 -8.55 -11.19 -8.37
C SER A 514 -9.16 -12.50 -7.92
N PHE A 515 -9.42 -12.63 -6.63
CA PHE A 515 -10.18 -13.72 -6.03
C PHE A 515 -11.53 -13.18 -5.54
N THR A 516 -12.63 -13.92 -5.75
CA THR A 516 -13.99 -13.50 -5.30
C THR A 516 -14.73 -14.60 -4.52
N ASP A 517 -13.99 -15.56 -4.00
CA ASP A 517 -14.44 -16.63 -3.11
C ASP A 517 -13.25 -17.01 -2.20
N ASP A 518 -13.44 -18.00 -1.34
CA ASP A 518 -12.40 -18.51 -0.44
C ASP A 518 -11.10 -18.86 -1.18
N VAL A 519 -9.96 -18.65 -0.52
CA VAL A 519 -8.63 -19.05 -1.01
C VAL A 519 -7.91 -19.83 0.08
N ASN A 520 -7.48 -21.05 -0.23
CA ASN A 520 -6.72 -21.89 0.69
C ASN A 520 -5.26 -22.02 0.25
N VAL A 521 -4.34 -21.46 1.04
CA VAL A 521 -2.90 -21.54 0.84
C VAL A 521 -2.31 -22.56 1.82
N ASN A 522 -2.27 -23.83 1.41
CA ASN A 522 -1.75 -24.94 2.23
C ASN A 522 -0.29 -25.29 1.91
N GLU A 523 0.29 -24.67 0.89
CA GLU A 523 1.71 -24.73 0.53
C GLU A 523 2.30 -23.33 0.32
N ALA A 524 3.62 -23.22 0.19
CA ALA A 524 4.24 -21.92 -0.03
C ALA A 524 3.91 -21.39 -1.44
N VAL A 525 3.41 -20.16 -1.56
CA VAL A 525 2.99 -19.56 -2.83
C VAL A 525 3.65 -18.20 -3.01
N THR A 526 4.10 -17.90 -4.23
CA THR A 526 4.57 -16.56 -4.58
C THR A 526 3.74 -15.99 -5.72
N LEU A 527 2.97 -14.94 -5.41
CA LEU A 527 2.31 -14.08 -6.39
C LEU A 527 3.28 -13.00 -6.85
N ASN A 528 4.11 -13.28 -7.85
CA ASN A 528 5.16 -12.38 -8.34
C ASN A 528 4.66 -11.41 -9.44
N MET A 529 3.71 -10.57 -9.07
CA MET A 529 2.95 -9.66 -9.93
C MET A 529 3.58 -8.26 -10.07
N VAL A 530 4.90 -8.19 -10.26
CA VAL A 530 5.66 -6.93 -10.36
C VAL A 530 5.09 -6.03 -11.48
N GLY A 531 4.81 -4.76 -11.16
CA GLY A 531 4.12 -3.82 -12.05
C GLY A 531 2.60 -4.02 -12.13
N GLY A 532 2.05 -5.05 -11.50
CA GLY A 532 0.65 -5.47 -11.54
C GLY A 532 -0.11 -5.24 -10.22
N THR A 533 -1.29 -5.86 -10.11
CA THR A 533 -2.18 -5.73 -8.95
C THR A 533 -2.62 -7.09 -8.42
N VAL A 534 -2.59 -7.26 -7.10
CA VAL A 534 -3.19 -8.42 -6.43
C VAL A 534 -4.40 -7.98 -5.62
N ASP A 535 -5.52 -8.64 -5.86
CA ASP A 535 -6.79 -8.38 -5.20
C ASP A 535 -7.30 -9.65 -4.53
N LEU A 536 -7.24 -9.69 -3.20
CA LEU A 536 -7.52 -10.89 -2.42
C LEU A 536 -9.00 -11.10 -2.10
N ASP A 537 -9.86 -10.09 -2.27
CA ASP A 537 -11.29 -10.21 -1.93
C ASP A 537 -12.24 -9.71 -3.02
N GLY A 538 -11.70 -9.11 -4.10
CA GLY A 538 -12.43 -8.86 -5.33
C GLY A 538 -13.80 -8.20 -5.12
N THR A 539 -14.83 -8.73 -5.78
CA THR A 539 -16.22 -8.26 -5.58
C THR A 539 -17.11 -9.43 -5.23
N ASP A 540 -17.29 -9.66 -3.94
CA ASP A 540 -18.02 -10.81 -3.42
C ASP A 540 -19.39 -10.45 -2.81
N GLY A 541 -20.17 -11.49 -2.58
CA GLY A 541 -21.54 -11.37 -2.08
C GLY A 541 -21.66 -11.46 -0.57
N ILE A 542 -20.87 -12.30 0.10
CA ILE A 542 -21.19 -12.82 1.45
C ILE A 542 -20.01 -12.83 2.44
N GLY A 543 -18.85 -12.31 2.08
CA GLY A 543 -17.63 -12.41 2.87
C GLY A 543 -16.86 -13.68 2.56
N ASP A 544 -15.61 -13.53 2.11
CA ASP A 544 -14.73 -14.64 1.77
C ASP A 544 -13.57 -14.76 2.77
N THR A 545 -12.97 -15.94 2.84
CA THR A 545 -11.83 -16.26 3.71
C THR A 545 -10.59 -16.59 2.90
N ILE A 546 -9.52 -15.83 3.15
CA ILE A 546 -8.18 -16.13 2.66
C ILE A 546 -7.43 -16.84 3.78
N ASN A 547 -7.37 -18.17 3.69
CA ASN A 547 -6.69 -19.01 4.65
C ASN A 547 -5.23 -19.23 4.25
N VAL A 548 -4.31 -18.75 5.08
CA VAL A 548 -2.85 -18.78 4.88
C VAL A 548 -2.22 -19.71 5.92
N ASP A 549 -2.22 -21.01 5.62
CA ASP A 549 -1.63 -22.07 6.44
C ASP A 549 -0.15 -22.35 6.06
N ALA A 550 0.32 -21.78 4.96
CA ALA A 550 1.71 -21.82 4.49
C ALA A 550 2.17 -20.44 3.96
N PRO A 551 3.47 -20.20 3.72
CA PRO A 551 3.97 -18.87 3.34
C PRO A 551 3.35 -18.34 2.04
N LEU A 552 2.61 -17.23 2.11
CA LEU A 552 2.13 -16.47 0.96
C LEU A 552 2.99 -15.22 0.78
N THR A 553 3.70 -15.13 -0.34
CA THR A 553 4.46 -13.94 -0.74
C THR A 553 3.76 -13.24 -1.90
N ILE A 554 3.50 -11.95 -1.75
CA ILE A 554 2.93 -11.09 -2.77
C ILE A 554 3.99 -10.05 -3.15
N ASN A 555 4.43 -10.03 -4.40
CA ASN A 555 5.21 -8.93 -4.95
C ASN A 555 4.35 -8.22 -5.99
N ALA A 556 4.00 -6.95 -5.80
CA ALA A 556 3.09 -6.26 -6.72
C ALA A 556 3.33 -4.75 -6.76
N ALA A 557 2.88 -4.06 -7.80
CA ALA A 557 2.84 -2.59 -7.75
C ALA A 557 1.80 -2.12 -6.74
N HIS A 558 0.64 -2.78 -6.72
CA HIS A 558 -0.46 -2.46 -5.81
C HIS A 558 -1.10 -3.73 -5.26
N MET A 559 -1.47 -3.70 -3.98
CA MET A 559 -2.44 -4.63 -3.42
C MET A 559 -3.76 -3.88 -3.25
N SER A 560 -4.86 -4.39 -3.80
CA SER A 560 -6.18 -3.81 -3.57
C SER A 560 -6.47 -3.80 -2.07
N ASN A 561 -7.21 -2.77 -1.60
CA ASN A 561 -7.60 -2.71 -0.21
C ASN A 561 -8.48 -3.92 0.16
N PHE A 562 -8.07 -4.68 1.17
CA PHE A 562 -8.79 -5.84 1.65
C PHE A 562 -9.92 -5.43 2.61
N GLY A 563 -11.09 -6.04 2.52
CA GLY A 563 -12.23 -5.78 3.41
C GLY A 563 -13.33 -4.96 2.75
N ASN A 564 -13.79 -5.35 1.56
CA ASN A 564 -14.92 -4.71 0.87
C ASN A 564 -16.25 -4.86 1.64
N VAL A 565 -17.24 -4.04 1.24
CA VAL A 565 -18.60 -4.10 1.79
C VAL A 565 -19.43 -5.04 0.92
N ASN A 566 -19.82 -6.17 1.49
CA ASN A 566 -20.41 -7.26 0.70
C ASN A 566 -21.93 -7.15 0.69
N GLY A 567 -22.55 -7.29 -0.49
CA GLY A 567 -23.96 -6.97 -0.71
C GLY A 567 -24.96 -7.86 0.04
N GLY A 568 -24.59 -9.10 0.33
CA GLY A 568 -25.31 -10.09 1.13
C GLY A 568 -24.93 -10.10 2.61
N GLY A 569 -23.89 -9.35 3.00
CA GLY A 569 -23.37 -9.26 4.37
C GLY A 569 -22.41 -10.38 4.74
N GLY A 570 -21.55 -10.12 5.73
CA GLY A 570 -20.42 -10.98 6.11
C GLY A 570 -19.08 -10.24 5.89
N PRO A 571 -18.04 -10.48 6.70
CA PRO A 571 -16.74 -9.84 6.55
C PRO A 571 -15.78 -10.66 5.68
N ASN A 572 -14.97 -9.98 4.87
CA ASN A 572 -13.79 -10.61 4.26
C ASN A 572 -12.73 -10.83 5.36
N THR A 573 -12.25 -12.06 5.48
CA THR A 573 -11.35 -12.51 6.54
C THR A 573 -10.03 -13.00 5.96
N LEU A 574 -8.92 -12.40 6.39
CA LEU A 574 -7.58 -12.88 6.12
C LEU A 574 -7.08 -13.64 7.34
N ASP A 575 -7.02 -14.97 7.27
CA ASP A 575 -6.60 -15.85 8.36
C ASP A 575 -5.17 -16.34 8.12
N VAL A 576 -4.21 -15.87 8.92
CA VAL A 576 -2.80 -16.25 8.84
C VAL A 576 -2.45 -17.14 10.02
N ASN A 577 -2.22 -18.42 9.74
CA ASN A 577 -2.11 -19.45 10.76
C ASN A 577 -0.77 -20.21 10.71
N ASN A 578 0.02 -20.00 11.76
CA ASN A 578 1.30 -20.67 11.98
C ASN A 578 1.24 -21.68 13.17
N SER A 579 0.03 -22.00 13.64
CA SER A 579 -0.16 -22.96 14.74
C SER A 579 -0.23 -24.40 14.25
N VAL A 580 -0.91 -24.62 13.11
CA VAL A 580 -1.01 -25.93 12.46
C VAL A 580 -0.08 -26.08 11.26
N GLY A 581 0.31 -24.96 10.63
CA GLY A 581 1.15 -24.91 9.45
C GLY A 581 2.39 -24.03 9.61
N THR A 582 2.76 -23.34 8.53
CA THR A 582 3.89 -22.40 8.45
C THR A 582 3.45 -21.02 7.91
N GLY A 583 2.17 -20.69 8.10
CA GLY A 583 1.50 -19.51 7.54
C GLY A 583 2.21 -18.21 7.88
N VAL A 584 2.57 -17.46 6.84
CA VAL A 584 3.11 -16.11 6.93
C VAL A 584 2.64 -15.33 5.71
N LEU A 585 2.12 -14.12 5.90
CA LEU A 585 1.85 -13.21 4.80
C LEU A 585 3.00 -12.21 4.65
N THR A 586 3.59 -12.18 3.45
CA THR A 586 4.61 -11.22 3.05
C THR A 586 4.10 -10.40 1.87
N VAL A 587 3.97 -9.09 2.03
CA VAL A 587 3.52 -8.18 0.96
C VAL A 587 4.66 -7.22 0.62
N ASN A 588 5.22 -7.30 -0.57
CA ASN A 588 6.26 -6.38 -1.06
C ASN A 588 5.68 -5.54 -2.19
N LEU A 589 5.41 -4.27 -1.93
CA LEU A 589 4.99 -3.32 -2.95
C LEU A 589 6.20 -2.77 -3.71
N ASP A 590 6.03 -2.49 -5.01
CA ASP A 590 7.12 -2.02 -5.88
C ASP A 590 7.71 -0.69 -5.39
N ASP A 591 6.86 0.21 -4.88
CA ASP A 591 7.30 1.40 -4.14
C ASP A 591 7.42 1.05 -2.65
N PRO A 592 8.62 1.14 -2.04
CA PRO A 592 8.80 0.86 -0.62
C PRO A 592 8.10 1.87 0.30
N ALA A 593 7.60 2.99 -0.23
CA ALA A 593 6.78 3.95 0.51
C ALA A 593 5.27 3.67 0.41
N ASP A 594 4.85 2.74 -0.45
CA ASP A 594 3.44 2.34 -0.54
C ASP A 594 3.08 1.39 0.61
N GLU A 595 1.82 1.48 1.02
CA GLU A 595 1.24 0.69 2.09
C GLU A 595 0.00 -0.05 1.57
N TRP A 596 -0.26 -1.25 2.08
CA TRP A 596 -1.53 -1.94 1.81
C TRP A 596 -2.51 -1.72 2.95
N THR A 597 -3.81 -1.88 2.67
CA THR A 597 -4.87 -1.46 3.59
C THR A 597 -5.85 -2.58 3.90
N LEU A 598 -6.09 -2.80 5.20
CA LEU A 598 -7.29 -3.44 5.72
C LEU A 598 -8.37 -2.36 5.94
N ASN A 599 -9.45 -2.43 5.19
CA ASN A 599 -10.62 -1.57 5.32
C ASN A 599 -11.42 -1.91 6.59
N ALA A 600 -12.25 -0.96 7.04
CA ALA A 600 -13.07 -1.10 8.25
C ALA A 600 -13.99 -2.34 8.33
N PRO A 601 -14.60 -2.83 7.24
CA PRO A 601 -15.37 -4.07 7.24
C PRO A 601 -14.54 -5.35 7.34
N GLY A 602 -13.26 -5.30 6.98
CA GLY A 602 -12.38 -6.46 6.91
C GLY A 602 -11.94 -6.98 8.26
N MET A 603 -11.54 -8.25 8.28
CA MET A 603 -10.98 -8.93 9.45
C MET A 603 -9.63 -9.54 9.12
N ILE A 604 -8.67 -9.44 10.05
CA ILE A 604 -7.45 -10.25 10.04
C ILE A 604 -7.45 -11.14 11.28
N SER A 605 -7.16 -12.41 11.10
CA SER A 605 -6.88 -13.38 12.17
C SER A 605 -5.40 -13.77 12.09
N LEU A 606 -4.66 -13.57 13.18
CA LEU A 606 -3.24 -13.91 13.29
C LEU A 606 -3.08 -14.97 14.38
N VAL A 607 -2.66 -16.18 14.01
CA VAL A 607 -2.71 -17.34 14.91
C VAL A 607 -1.36 -18.05 15.03
N ASN A 608 -0.70 -17.97 16.19
CA ASN A 608 0.57 -18.65 16.48
C ASN A 608 0.69 -19.11 17.95
N ASP A 609 0.11 -20.25 18.31
CA ASP A 609 0.22 -20.88 19.66
C ASP A 609 1.55 -21.64 19.86
N ASN A 610 2.59 -21.26 19.10
CA ASN A 610 3.92 -21.87 19.09
C ASN A 610 4.97 -20.88 19.64
N VAL A 611 6.26 -21.17 19.45
CA VAL A 611 7.32 -20.18 19.67
C VAL A 611 7.05 -18.93 18.83
N ALA A 612 7.35 -17.75 19.36
CA ALA A 612 7.22 -16.46 18.69
C ALA A 612 7.52 -16.53 17.17
N ALA A 613 6.54 -16.15 16.35
CA ALA A 613 6.64 -16.19 14.89
C ALA A 613 6.20 -14.88 14.26
N THR A 614 6.81 -14.54 13.12
CA THR A 614 6.44 -13.34 12.37
C THR A 614 5.39 -13.70 11.33
N LEU A 615 4.19 -13.12 11.44
CA LEU A 615 3.06 -13.48 10.56
C LEU A 615 2.75 -12.43 9.49
N LEU A 616 3.14 -11.17 9.73
CA LEU A 616 3.02 -10.08 8.75
C LEU A 616 4.40 -9.49 8.47
N THR A 617 4.82 -9.45 7.20
CA THR A 617 6.12 -8.92 6.77
C THR A 617 6.01 -8.14 5.45
N GLY A 618 7.04 -7.35 5.14
CA GLY A 618 7.14 -6.58 3.91
C GLY A 618 6.77 -5.10 4.09
N SER A 619 6.09 -4.53 3.11
CA SER A 619 5.54 -3.17 3.09
C SER A 619 4.59 -2.91 4.25
N ASP A 620 4.44 -1.63 4.59
CA ASP A 620 3.67 -1.17 5.73
C ASP A 620 2.16 -1.43 5.54
N VAL A 621 1.44 -1.53 6.65
CA VAL A 621 0.01 -1.88 6.66
C VAL A 621 -0.84 -0.86 7.42
N ASN A 622 -1.88 -0.38 6.76
CA ASN A 622 -2.97 0.39 7.34
C ASN A 622 -4.06 -0.53 7.87
N LEU A 623 -4.23 -0.59 9.19
CA LEU A 623 -5.25 -1.40 9.86
C LEU A 623 -6.46 -0.54 10.23
N ASN A 624 -7.55 -0.63 9.46
CA ASN A 624 -8.82 0.03 9.80
C ASN A 624 -9.91 -0.96 10.26
N GLY A 625 -9.74 -2.26 10.03
CA GLY A 625 -10.70 -3.31 10.36
C GLY A 625 -10.48 -3.97 11.74
N GLN A 626 -11.03 -5.18 11.93
CA GLN A 626 -10.81 -5.95 13.14
C GLN A 626 -9.58 -6.84 13.00
N VAL A 627 -8.71 -6.88 14.01
CA VAL A 627 -7.57 -7.80 14.05
C VAL A 627 -7.67 -8.65 15.31
N THR A 628 -7.74 -9.97 15.16
CA THR A 628 -7.70 -10.91 16.27
C THR A 628 -6.34 -11.59 16.28
N VAL A 629 -5.65 -11.51 17.42
CA VAL A 629 -4.33 -12.12 17.62
C VAL A 629 -4.45 -13.23 18.66
N THR A 630 -4.16 -14.45 18.27
CA THR A 630 -4.15 -15.62 19.15
C THR A 630 -2.75 -16.21 19.16
N GLY A 631 -2.14 -16.35 20.33
CA GLY A 631 -0.77 -16.86 20.43
C GLY A 631 0.31 -15.77 20.53
N ASP A 632 1.58 -16.14 20.35
CA ASP A 632 2.73 -15.23 20.34
C ASP A 632 3.08 -14.78 18.90
N VAL A 633 2.59 -13.61 18.51
CA VAL A 633 2.65 -13.10 17.13
C VAL A 633 3.58 -11.91 17.01
N ARG A 634 4.37 -11.84 15.94
CA ARG A 634 5.24 -10.72 15.59
C ARG A 634 4.89 -10.16 14.21
N THR A 635 5.07 -8.86 14.02
CA THR A 635 4.85 -8.16 12.74
C THR A 635 6.09 -7.35 12.39
N THR A 636 6.69 -7.58 11.23
CA THR A 636 7.87 -6.82 10.76
C THR A 636 7.51 -5.74 9.74
N ALA A 637 6.34 -5.85 9.10
CA ALA A 637 5.68 -4.70 8.50
C ALA A 637 5.39 -3.66 9.60
N ARG A 638 5.62 -2.38 9.32
CA ARG A 638 5.18 -1.31 10.22
C ARG A 638 3.66 -1.22 10.15
N VAL A 639 3.04 -0.90 11.28
CA VAL A 639 1.60 -0.89 11.43
C VAL A 639 1.09 0.51 11.77
N ASP A 640 0.09 0.94 11.00
CA ASP A 640 -0.74 2.11 11.29
C ASP A 640 -2.14 1.68 11.74
N ILE A 641 -2.47 1.98 12.99
CA ILE A 641 -3.72 1.54 13.62
C ILE A 641 -4.74 2.68 13.52
N GLY A 642 -5.61 2.62 12.50
CA GLY A 642 -6.59 3.66 12.22
C GLY A 642 -7.76 3.74 13.22
N SER A 643 -8.56 4.79 13.09
CA SER A 643 -9.63 5.15 14.06
C SER A 643 -10.76 4.13 14.21
N THR A 644 -10.98 3.30 13.20
CA THR A 644 -11.98 2.21 13.23
C THR A 644 -11.38 0.87 13.65
N SER A 645 -10.06 0.80 13.82
CA SER A 645 -9.33 -0.42 14.11
C SER A 645 -9.63 -0.94 15.50
N VAL A 646 -9.85 -2.26 15.60
CA VAL A 646 -9.96 -2.96 16.87
C VAL A 646 -9.02 -4.16 16.85
N ILE A 647 -7.93 -4.07 17.62
CA ILE A 647 -6.97 -5.16 17.81
C ILE A 647 -7.31 -5.88 19.12
N ASN A 648 -7.59 -7.18 19.05
CA ASN A 648 -7.93 -8.02 20.20
C ASN A 648 -6.89 -9.14 20.39
N ILE A 649 -6.11 -9.07 21.46
CA ILE A 649 -5.03 -10.03 21.79
C ILE A 649 -5.56 -11.06 22.80
N THR A 650 -5.84 -12.27 22.33
CA THR A 650 -6.72 -13.23 23.01
C THR A 650 -6.00 -14.19 23.94
N THR A 651 -4.68 -14.34 23.84
CA THR A 651 -3.91 -15.27 24.67
C THR A 651 -3.12 -14.56 25.77
N ALA A 652 -3.26 -15.01 27.01
CA ALA A 652 -2.61 -14.38 28.16
C ALA A 652 -1.09 -14.57 28.15
N ASN A 653 -0.34 -13.49 28.41
CA ASN A 653 1.13 -13.43 28.39
C ASN A 653 1.79 -13.67 27.02
N GLU A 654 1.02 -13.74 25.94
CA GLU A 654 1.54 -13.90 24.58
C GLU A 654 1.20 -12.64 23.79
N PRO A 655 2.23 -11.91 23.29
CA PRO A 655 2.02 -10.59 22.73
C PRO A 655 1.66 -10.59 21.26
N LEU A 656 1.06 -9.47 20.81
CA LEU A 656 1.35 -8.93 19.49
C LEU A 656 2.62 -8.08 19.59
N ARG A 657 3.73 -8.50 18.96
CA ARG A 657 5.00 -7.77 18.92
C ARG A 657 5.12 -6.92 17.65
N LEU A 658 5.30 -5.62 17.84
CA LEU A 658 5.64 -4.65 16.79
C LEU A 658 7.16 -4.69 16.54
N ALA A 659 7.56 -5.19 15.38
CA ALA A 659 8.94 -5.31 14.93
C ALA A 659 9.26 -4.47 13.69
N GLY A 660 8.27 -3.81 13.09
CA GLY A 660 8.41 -2.81 12.03
C GLY A 660 8.62 -1.39 12.57
N GLY A 661 9.09 -0.49 11.69
CA GLY A 661 9.36 0.91 12.01
C GLY A 661 10.59 1.18 12.88
N ASP A 662 10.69 2.40 13.42
CA ASP A 662 11.77 2.87 14.30
C ASP A 662 11.29 3.89 15.36
N ASN A 663 12.20 4.36 16.22
CA ASN A 663 11.89 5.28 17.33
C ASN A 663 11.77 6.77 16.95
N SER A 664 12.08 7.14 15.71
CA SER A 664 12.44 8.50 15.32
C SER A 664 11.74 9.00 14.08
N SER A 665 11.99 8.38 12.92
CA SER A 665 11.53 8.82 11.60
C SER A 665 10.25 8.14 11.19
N ASP A 666 10.07 6.89 11.62
CA ASP A 666 9.03 6.03 11.07
C ASP A 666 8.47 5.05 12.13
N PRO A 667 7.81 5.56 13.19
CA PRO A 667 7.25 4.73 14.25
C PRO A 667 5.95 4.06 13.79
N ASN A 668 5.58 2.94 14.44
CA ASN A 668 4.19 2.46 14.34
C ASN A 668 3.25 3.54 14.90
N THR A 669 2.04 3.67 14.34
CA THR A 669 1.10 4.68 14.81
C THR A 669 -0.23 4.12 15.29
N ILE A 670 -0.91 4.89 16.14
CA ILE A 670 -2.31 4.70 16.52
C ILE A 670 -3.06 6.01 16.35
N ASP A 671 -4.07 6.04 15.49
CA ASP A 671 -4.85 7.22 15.12
C ASP A 671 -6.32 6.99 15.50
N GLY A 672 -6.60 6.88 16.80
CA GLY A 672 -7.93 6.69 17.37
C GLY A 672 -8.34 5.23 17.61
N GLY A 673 -7.51 4.25 17.22
CA GLY A 673 -7.82 2.82 17.36
C GLY A 673 -7.92 2.29 18.80
N LEU A 674 -8.42 1.07 18.92
CA LEU A 674 -8.53 0.32 20.18
C LEU A 674 -7.67 -0.94 20.16
N ILE A 675 -6.72 -1.04 21.08
CA ILE A 675 -6.01 -2.29 21.40
C ILE A 675 -6.59 -2.84 22.69
N THR A 676 -7.02 -4.09 22.72
CA THR A 676 -7.65 -4.73 23.87
C THR A 676 -7.26 -6.20 23.95
N GLY A 677 -7.60 -6.86 25.06
CA GLY A 677 -7.40 -8.30 25.22
C GLY A 677 -6.61 -8.64 26.47
N ILE A 678 -6.42 -9.94 26.71
CA ILE A 678 -5.72 -10.46 27.89
C ILE A 678 -4.21 -10.62 27.65
N GLY A 679 -3.76 -10.65 26.40
CA GLY A 679 -2.34 -10.63 26.02
C GLY A 679 -1.81 -9.19 25.93
N PRO A 680 -0.48 -8.97 26.05
CA PRO A 680 0.11 -7.65 25.94
C PRO A 680 0.32 -7.18 24.49
N ILE A 681 0.28 -5.88 24.25
CA ILE A 681 0.93 -5.28 23.09
C ILE A 681 2.40 -5.07 23.43
N ALA A 682 3.30 -5.47 22.53
CA ALA A 682 4.73 -5.41 22.75
C ALA A 682 5.45 -4.78 21.56
N ALA A 683 6.69 -4.35 21.77
CA ALA A 683 7.53 -3.78 20.73
C ALA A 683 8.97 -4.25 20.88
N ASP A 684 9.60 -4.67 19.79
CA ASP A 684 11.02 -5.03 19.79
C ASP A 684 11.92 -3.84 20.08
N THR A 685 13.13 -4.09 20.58
CA THR A 685 14.11 -3.04 20.88
C THR A 685 14.30 -2.07 19.71
N GLY A 686 14.09 -0.78 20.00
CA GLY A 686 14.30 0.32 19.06
C GLY A 686 13.07 0.69 18.24
N LYS A 687 11.90 0.14 18.61
CA LYS A 687 10.60 0.40 17.97
C LYS A 687 9.74 1.33 18.82
N ALA A 688 8.75 1.95 18.20
CA ALA A 688 7.82 2.82 18.90
C ALA A 688 6.37 2.63 18.45
N LEU A 689 5.46 3.05 19.31
CA LEU A 689 4.06 3.32 19.00
C LEU A 689 3.73 4.76 19.42
N HIS A 690 3.37 5.61 18.46
CA HIS A 690 3.00 7.01 18.69
C HIS A 690 1.54 7.28 18.27
N GLY A 691 0.90 8.28 18.86
CA GLY A 691 -0.44 8.73 18.44
C GLY A 691 -1.46 8.76 19.58
N PHE A 692 -2.73 8.62 19.26
CA PHE A 692 -3.85 8.67 20.21
C PHE A 692 -4.82 7.51 20.01
N GLY A 693 -5.62 7.20 21.02
CA GLY A 693 -6.47 6.01 21.02
C GLY A 693 -6.55 5.37 22.39
N THR A 694 -6.90 4.09 22.46
CA THR A 694 -7.01 3.35 23.72
C THR A 694 -6.22 2.05 23.67
N ILE A 695 -5.38 1.83 24.68
CA ILE A 695 -4.70 0.56 24.93
C ILE A 695 -5.23 -0.01 26.26
N ASN A 696 -6.06 -1.04 26.14
CA ASN A 696 -6.70 -1.79 27.23
C ASN A 696 -6.18 -3.24 27.28
N SER A 697 -4.88 -3.39 27.10
CA SER A 697 -4.12 -4.65 27.15
C SER A 697 -2.82 -4.40 27.92
N GLY A 698 -2.12 -5.45 28.35
CA GLY A 698 -0.76 -5.28 28.91
C GLY A 698 0.17 -4.57 27.92
N ILE A 699 1.19 -3.87 28.40
CA ILE A 699 2.13 -3.09 27.56
C ILE A 699 3.56 -3.53 27.89
N ASP A 700 4.27 -4.08 26.91
CA ASP A 700 5.61 -4.68 27.07
C ASP A 700 6.58 -4.25 25.96
N PHE A 701 7.08 -3.01 26.06
CA PHE A 701 7.91 -2.35 25.06
C PHE A 701 9.39 -2.52 25.44
N ASP A 702 9.92 -3.70 25.13
CA ASP A 702 11.24 -4.17 25.54
C ASP A 702 12.41 -3.26 25.15
N GLY A 703 13.38 -3.13 26.04
CA GLY A 703 14.71 -2.62 25.72
C GLY A 703 14.74 -1.11 25.50
N SER A 704 14.77 -0.65 24.25
CA SER A 704 14.85 0.78 23.89
C SER A 704 13.59 1.33 23.25
N SER A 705 12.44 0.69 23.48
CA SER A 705 11.20 0.95 22.75
C SER A 705 10.26 1.92 23.44
N ASN A 706 9.64 2.80 22.65
CA ASN A 706 8.96 3.99 23.17
C ASN A 706 7.44 3.93 22.95
N LEU A 707 6.69 4.50 23.90
CA LEU A 707 5.24 4.70 23.80
C LEU A 707 4.92 6.17 24.08
N LYS A 708 4.41 6.90 23.09
CA LYS A 708 4.16 8.34 23.23
C LYS A 708 2.77 8.72 22.72
N ALA A 709 2.10 9.61 23.45
CA ALA A 709 0.90 10.26 22.98
C ALA A 709 1.25 11.37 21.96
N ASP A 710 0.52 11.44 20.86
CA ASP A 710 0.68 12.41 19.77
C ASP A 710 -0.70 12.75 19.17
N ASP A 711 -0.92 13.98 18.71
CA ASP A 711 -2.13 14.44 17.99
C ASP A 711 -3.50 14.19 18.70
N GLY A 712 -3.49 13.85 19.99
CA GLY A 712 -4.71 13.54 20.73
C GLY A 712 -4.49 12.80 22.06
N THR A 713 -5.56 12.20 22.59
CA THR A 713 -5.51 11.46 23.86
C THR A 713 -5.19 9.98 23.66
N LEU A 714 -4.04 9.55 24.15
CA LEU A 714 -3.70 8.13 24.32
C LEU A 714 -4.07 7.67 25.73
N THR A 715 -5.04 6.77 25.84
CA THR A 715 -5.48 6.21 27.12
C THR A 715 -4.90 4.82 27.36
N LEU A 716 -4.14 4.64 28.43
CA LEU A 716 -3.56 3.36 28.83
C LEU A 716 -4.28 2.80 30.06
N SER A 717 -5.10 1.76 29.87
CA SER A 717 -5.87 1.12 30.95
C SER A 717 -5.33 -0.26 31.36
N GLY A 718 -4.46 -0.87 30.56
CA GLY A 718 -3.81 -2.12 30.93
C GLY A 718 -2.54 -1.94 31.77
N SER A 719 -1.93 -3.05 32.19
CA SER A 719 -0.73 -3.02 33.02
C SER A 719 0.52 -2.60 32.24
N LEU A 720 1.28 -1.65 32.78
CA LEU A 720 2.60 -1.26 32.28
C LEU A 720 3.63 -2.29 32.76
N ILE A 721 4.16 -3.08 31.83
CA ILE A 721 5.21 -4.07 32.09
C ILE A 721 6.55 -3.37 31.84
N ASP A 722 6.95 -3.16 30.59
CA ASP A 722 8.19 -2.46 30.18
C ASP A 722 7.89 -1.32 29.21
N VAL A 723 8.60 -0.19 29.33
CA VAL A 723 8.61 0.89 28.32
C VAL A 723 9.90 1.69 28.48
N ASN A 724 10.71 1.90 27.45
CA ASN A 724 11.90 2.74 27.56
C ASN A 724 11.55 4.22 27.79
N ILE A 725 10.78 4.82 26.88
CA ILE A 725 10.28 6.19 27.03
C ILE A 725 8.76 6.17 26.99
N LEU A 726 8.14 6.60 28.09
CA LEU A 726 6.71 6.84 28.18
C LEU A 726 6.45 8.35 28.21
N GLY A 727 5.51 8.88 27.41
CA GLY A 727 5.16 10.29 27.54
C GLY A 727 4.43 10.89 26.35
N THR A 728 4.79 12.12 25.98
CA THR A 728 4.19 12.87 24.85
C THR A 728 5.24 13.13 23.78
N ALA A 729 4.85 12.97 22.52
CA ALA A 729 5.68 13.22 21.36
C ALA A 729 5.83 14.72 21.10
N ASP A 730 4.80 15.51 21.41
CA ASP A 730 4.70 16.90 20.99
C ASP A 730 3.82 17.76 21.96
N THR A 731 3.29 18.89 21.48
CA THR A 731 2.48 19.83 22.26
C THR A 731 1.00 19.51 22.37
N ASP A 732 0.41 18.75 21.45
CA ASP A 732 -1.02 18.43 21.47
C ASP A 732 -1.33 17.00 21.92
N GLY A 733 -0.31 16.15 22.07
CA GLY A 733 -0.39 14.86 22.73
C GLY A 733 -0.86 14.92 24.20
N MET A 734 -1.80 14.05 24.55
CA MET A 734 -2.29 13.84 25.92
C MET A 734 -2.16 12.38 26.33
N LEU A 735 -1.28 12.09 27.28
CA LEU A 735 -1.13 10.75 27.86
C LEU A 735 -2.04 10.62 29.09
N ASN A 736 -3.00 9.71 29.04
CA ASN A 736 -3.94 9.43 30.12
C ASN A 736 -3.77 8.02 30.66
N ILE A 737 -3.41 7.87 31.93
CA ILE A 737 -3.24 6.57 32.59
C ILE A 737 -4.18 6.53 33.79
N PRO A 738 -5.42 6.00 33.67
CA PRO A 738 -6.44 6.16 34.71
C PRO A 738 -6.10 5.49 36.06
N ALA A 739 -5.38 4.37 36.02
CA ALA A 739 -4.95 3.65 37.22
C ALA A 739 -3.73 4.31 37.87
N ALA A 740 -3.52 4.06 39.17
CA ALA A 740 -2.26 4.44 39.81
C ALA A 740 -1.11 3.56 39.30
N TRP A 741 0.07 4.15 39.10
CA TRP A 741 1.22 3.48 38.51
C TRP A 741 2.55 3.99 39.09
N ASN A 742 3.60 3.22 38.88
CA ASN A 742 4.95 3.51 39.37
C ASN A 742 5.91 3.58 38.18
N THR A 743 6.80 4.58 38.16
CA THR A 743 7.88 4.72 37.17
C THR A 743 8.98 3.66 37.36
N SER A 744 9.20 3.15 38.58
CA SER A 744 10.03 1.98 38.83
C SER A 744 9.14 0.77 39.16
N THR A 745 8.58 0.15 38.14
CA THR A 745 8.18 -1.25 38.25
C THR A 745 9.46 -2.07 38.53
N GLY A 746 9.43 -2.95 39.54
CA GLY A 746 10.61 -3.47 40.23
C GLY A 746 11.71 -4.08 39.34
N SER A 747 12.96 -4.00 39.79
CA SER A 747 14.20 -4.34 39.04
C SER A 747 14.17 -5.68 38.27
N GLY A 748 14.10 -5.59 36.94
CA GLY A 748 14.10 -6.67 35.95
C GLY A 748 13.33 -6.19 34.71
N VAL A 749 13.52 -6.82 33.54
CA VAL A 749 12.76 -6.57 32.29
C VAL A 749 11.31 -6.23 32.65
N GLY A 750 10.91 -4.98 32.43
CA GLY A 750 9.68 -4.43 33.01
C GLY A 750 9.86 -3.15 33.84
N SER A 751 10.63 -2.14 33.40
CA SER A 751 10.76 -0.83 34.05
C SER A 751 10.49 0.32 33.08
N ILE A 752 9.74 1.35 33.50
CA ILE A 752 9.61 2.57 32.69
C ILE A 752 10.96 3.30 32.72
N GLY A 753 11.70 3.30 31.61
CA GLY A 753 13.07 3.85 31.55
C GLY A 753 13.13 5.34 31.90
N VAL A 754 12.21 6.14 31.34
CA VAL A 754 11.98 7.54 31.71
C VAL A 754 10.58 7.98 31.29
N VAL A 755 9.98 8.89 32.07
CA VAL A 755 8.77 9.60 31.66
C VAL A 755 9.18 10.93 31.03
N SER A 756 8.96 11.11 29.73
CA SER A 756 9.46 12.28 28.99
C SER A 756 8.33 13.01 28.27
N LEU A 757 8.15 14.28 28.60
CA LEU A 757 7.17 15.15 27.95
C LEU A 757 7.87 16.11 26.98
N SER A 758 7.37 16.16 25.75
CA SER A 758 7.84 17.09 24.70
C SER A 758 6.80 18.18 24.43
N GLY A 759 6.07 18.56 25.47
CA GLY A 759 4.82 19.31 25.39
C GLY A 759 3.65 18.50 25.96
N GLY A 760 2.41 18.92 25.68
CA GLY A 760 1.24 18.11 25.97
C GLY A 760 0.91 17.98 27.46
N THR A 761 0.11 16.96 27.78
CA THR A 761 -0.39 16.71 29.14
C THR A 761 -0.24 15.24 29.57
N LEU A 762 0.24 15.01 30.78
CA LEU A 762 0.19 13.72 31.49
C LEU A 762 -0.87 13.78 32.59
N GLN A 763 -1.87 12.88 32.52
CA GLN A 763 -3.00 12.86 33.43
C GLN A 763 -3.44 11.44 33.84
N GLY A 764 -4.36 11.36 34.81
CA GLY A 764 -4.98 10.12 35.27
C GLY A 764 -4.71 9.83 36.75
N GLY A 765 -4.34 8.60 37.07
CA GLY A 765 -4.10 8.10 38.43
C GLY A 765 -2.83 8.69 39.08
N VAL A 766 -2.60 8.28 40.32
CA VAL A 766 -1.41 8.69 41.10
C VAL A 766 -0.14 8.13 40.47
N ILE A 767 0.88 8.96 40.32
CA ILE A 767 2.21 8.61 39.84
C ILE A 767 3.15 8.48 41.04
N THR A 768 3.65 7.27 41.27
CA THR A 768 4.81 7.06 42.14
C THR A 768 6.07 7.21 41.29
N ASN A 769 6.83 8.28 41.52
CA ASN A 769 8.02 8.61 40.74
C ASN A 769 9.29 8.07 41.42
N ASP A 770 9.52 6.76 41.30
CA ASP A 770 10.67 6.05 41.88
C ASP A 770 11.85 5.84 40.89
N ASN A 771 11.63 5.99 39.58
CA ASN A 771 12.70 5.78 38.61
C ASN A 771 13.75 6.88 38.73
N ILE A 772 15.03 6.49 38.75
CA ILE A 772 16.16 7.41 38.88
C ILE A 772 16.23 8.47 37.76
N ASN A 773 15.61 8.24 36.59
CA ASN A 773 15.49 9.19 35.49
C ASN A 773 14.30 10.13 35.63
N GLY A 774 13.30 9.73 36.41
CA GLY A 774 12.19 10.59 36.83
C GLY A 774 11.22 10.98 35.72
N ILE A 775 10.48 12.06 35.99
CA ILE A 775 9.65 12.75 35.00
C ILE A 775 10.44 13.95 34.50
N GLN A 776 10.59 14.08 33.18
CA GLN A 776 11.39 15.14 32.59
C GLN A 776 10.76 15.79 31.35
N GLY A 777 11.27 16.97 30.98
CA GLY A 777 10.93 17.67 29.73
C GLY A 777 10.15 18.96 29.97
N PHE A 778 9.10 19.21 29.17
CA PHE A 778 8.20 20.35 29.31
C PHE A 778 6.76 19.94 28.97
N GLY A 779 5.76 20.66 29.49
CA GLY A 779 4.35 20.28 29.39
C GLY A 779 3.65 20.37 30.75
N THR A 780 2.49 19.73 30.89
CA THR A 780 1.70 19.74 32.12
C THR A 780 1.49 18.34 32.69
N VAL A 781 1.75 18.15 33.97
CA VAL A 781 1.37 16.95 34.73
C VAL A 781 0.20 17.31 35.64
N THR A 782 -0.96 16.69 35.41
CA THR A 782 -2.18 16.90 36.24
C THR A 782 -2.47 15.77 37.22
N SER A 783 -1.81 14.63 37.04
CA SER A 783 -1.82 13.52 38.00
C SER A 783 -1.10 13.90 39.29
N ARG A 784 -1.58 13.34 40.42
CA ARG A 784 -0.87 13.43 41.69
C ARG A 784 0.47 12.73 41.61
N VAL A 785 1.54 13.41 42.00
CA VAL A 785 2.90 12.87 42.02
C VAL A 785 3.36 12.61 43.44
N ILE A 786 3.96 11.45 43.67
CA ILE A 786 4.80 11.12 44.82
C ILE A 786 6.24 11.05 44.33
N ASN A 787 7.03 12.09 44.60
CA ASN A 787 8.36 12.26 44.03
C ASN A 787 9.46 11.64 44.90
N ASN A 788 9.68 10.33 44.78
CA ASN A 788 10.78 9.67 45.49
C ASN A 788 12.15 9.82 44.78
N ALA A 789 12.14 10.14 43.48
CA ALA A 789 13.33 10.29 42.64
C ALA A 789 13.55 11.74 42.17
N LYS A 790 13.10 12.13 40.97
CA LYS A 790 13.32 13.49 40.45
C LYS A 790 12.26 13.99 39.46
N LEU A 791 11.99 15.29 39.51
CA LEU A 791 11.24 16.05 38.50
C LEU A 791 12.21 17.01 37.79
N ILE A 792 12.29 16.96 36.47
CA ILE A 792 13.26 17.75 35.69
C ILE A 792 12.58 18.55 34.59
N ALA A 793 12.58 19.88 34.70
CA ALA A 793 12.32 20.72 33.53
C ALA A 793 13.58 20.82 32.66
N ALA A 794 13.46 20.43 31.38
CA ALA A 794 14.54 20.50 30.38
C ALA A 794 13.97 20.55 28.96
N ASN A 795 14.83 20.89 27.98
CA ASN A 795 14.52 20.83 26.54
C ASN A 795 13.27 21.61 26.08
N GLY A 796 12.85 22.63 26.83
CA GLY A 796 11.68 23.44 26.53
C GLY A 796 11.45 24.56 27.55
N PRO A 797 10.28 25.22 27.53
CA PRO A 797 10.04 26.39 28.37
C PRO A 797 9.73 26.05 29.84
N THR A 798 8.71 25.23 30.08
CA THR A 798 8.22 24.98 31.44
C THR A 798 7.60 23.58 31.57
N LEU A 799 7.99 22.86 32.62
CA LEU A 799 7.27 21.69 33.13
C LEU A 799 6.41 22.14 34.30
N ILE A 800 5.10 22.05 34.17
CA ILE A 800 4.14 22.42 35.21
C ILE A 800 3.62 21.14 35.86
N VAL A 801 3.72 21.05 37.20
CA VAL A 801 3.06 19.99 37.97
C VAL A 801 1.96 20.62 38.80
N GLN A 802 0.70 20.34 38.44
CA GLN A 802 -0.48 20.94 39.06
C GLN A 802 -1.61 19.94 39.18
N THR A 803 -2.04 19.62 40.39
CA THR A 803 -3.15 18.71 40.62
C THR A 803 -4.40 19.46 41.04
N ALA A 804 -5.58 18.94 40.71
CA ALA A 804 -6.84 19.51 41.23
C ALA A 804 -6.94 19.38 42.76
N GLY A 805 -6.22 18.42 43.34
CA GLY A 805 -6.23 18.13 44.78
C GLY A 805 -5.27 18.97 45.61
N ASN A 806 -4.25 19.61 44.99
CA ASN A 806 -3.15 20.29 45.68
C ASN A 806 -2.61 19.42 46.84
N ASN A 807 -2.10 18.24 46.48
CA ASN A 807 -1.68 17.21 47.45
C ASN A 807 -0.50 16.38 46.94
N ASN A 808 0.39 17.00 46.16
CA ASN A 808 1.60 16.33 45.70
C ASN A 808 2.55 16.11 46.87
N ASP A 809 3.35 15.05 46.78
CA ASP A 809 4.46 14.79 47.68
C ASP A 809 5.76 15.09 46.91
N TRP A 810 6.40 16.21 47.22
CA TRP A 810 7.46 16.83 46.40
C TRP A 810 8.85 16.23 46.62
N ASP A 811 9.10 15.62 47.77
CA ASP A 811 10.35 14.94 48.13
C ASP A 811 10.16 13.46 48.49
N GLY A 812 8.93 12.96 48.42
CA GLY A 812 8.61 11.55 48.52
C GLY A 812 8.59 11.04 49.96
N GLY A 813 8.10 9.81 50.14
CA GLY A 813 7.93 9.20 51.46
C GLY A 813 9.24 9.00 52.25
N THR A 814 10.38 9.05 51.57
CA THR A 814 11.73 8.99 52.17
C THR A 814 12.41 10.35 52.30
N GLY A 815 11.83 11.43 51.77
CA GLY A 815 12.40 12.77 51.78
C GLY A 815 13.65 12.93 50.91
N THR A 816 13.75 12.18 49.81
CA THR A 816 14.93 12.13 48.92
C THR A 816 14.69 12.70 47.53
N GLY A 817 13.46 13.09 47.21
CA GLY A 817 13.07 13.58 45.89
C GLY A 817 13.80 14.86 45.49
N GLU A 818 14.05 14.99 44.20
CA GLU A 818 14.69 16.17 43.61
C GLU A 818 13.69 16.98 42.76
N LEU A 819 13.74 18.29 42.91
CA LEU A 819 13.11 19.26 42.01
C LEU A 819 14.20 19.96 41.22
N ARG A 820 14.21 19.83 39.89
CA ARG A 820 15.27 20.33 39.02
C ARG A 820 14.77 21.21 37.88
N GLY A 821 15.34 22.40 37.75
CA GLY A 821 15.27 23.24 36.55
C GLY A 821 16.62 23.24 35.83
N SER A 822 16.67 22.73 34.60
CA SER A 822 17.91 22.64 33.81
C SER A 822 17.75 23.35 32.47
N GLY A 823 18.18 24.61 32.41
CA GLY A 823 17.92 25.50 31.26
C GLY A 823 16.44 25.80 30.99
N ALA A 824 15.53 25.32 31.85
CA ALA A 824 14.09 25.44 31.75
C ALA A 824 13.46 25.68 33.13
N THR A 825 12.17 26.04 33.16
CA THR A 825 11.43 26.27 34.42
C THR A 825 10.69 25.01 34.87
N LEU A 826 10.96 24.50 36.06
CA LEU A 826 10.07 23.57 36.77
C LEU A 826 9.13 24.40 37.64
N GLU A 827 7.84 24.41 37.31
CA GLU A 827 6.81 25.04 38.13
C GLU A 827 6.03 23.98 38.91
N VAL A 828 6.15 24.00 40.23
CA VAL A 828 5.37 23.15 41.13
C VAL A 828 4.26 23.98 41.77
N ARG A 829 3.01 23.56 41.57
CA ARG A 829 1.83 24.26 42.08
C ARG A 829 1.17 23.44 43.19
N ASP A 830 1.11 24.03 44.37
CA ASP A 830 0.43 23.44 45.53
C ASP A 830 -0.05 24.53 46.50
N ILE A 831 -0.65 24.15 47.64
CA ILE A 831 -1.07 25.08 48.69
C ILE A 831 -0.50 24.68 50.06
N GLY A 832 -0.29 25.67 50.93
CA GLY A 832 0.12 25.45 52.32
C GLY A 832 1.64 25.56 52.51
N GLN A 833 2.14 24.84 53.52
CA GLN A 833 3.56 24.81 53.87
C GLN A 833 4.03 23.34 53.88
N GLU A 834 5.10 23.04 53.15
CA GLU A 834 5.68 21.71 53.09
C GLU A 834 7.06 21.69 53.75
N VAL A 835 7.30 20.67 54.59
CA VAL A 835 8.62 20.39 55.14
C VAL A 835 9.39 19.59 54.10
N PHE A 836 10.32 20.24 53.41
CA PHE A 836 11.06 19.65 52.31
C PHE A 836 12.43 19.18 52.79
N THR A 837 12.69 17.88 52.69
CA THR A 837 13.96 17.22 53.04
C THR A 837 14.79 16.83 51.82
N GLY A 838 14.18 16.92 50.62
CA GLY A 838 14.81 16.58 49.35
C GLY A 838 15.85 17.58 48.85
N THR A 839 16.09 17.54 47.53
CA THR A 839 17.05 18.41 46.84
C THR A 839 16.35 19.34 45.85
N VAL A 840 16.73 20.61 45.84
CA VAL A 840 16.43 21.54 44.76
C VAL A 840 17.70 21.80 43.96
N THR A 841 17.64 21.65 42.64
CA THR A 841 18.75 21.95 41.73
C THR A 841 18.29 22.90 40.63
N ALA A 842 18.91 24.06 40.50
CA ALA A 842 18.71 24.94 39.36
C ALA A 842 20.05 25.21 38.68
N ASN A 843 20.18 24.87 37.40
CA ASN A 843 21.42 25.04 36.67
C ASN A 843 21.22 25.52 35.22
N ALA A 844 22.30 26.06 34.63
CA ALA A 844 22.35 26.45 33.22
C ALA A 844 21.25 27.45 32.79
N GLY A 845 20.91 28.40 33.66
CA GLY A 845 19.80 29.35 33.48
C GLY A 845 18.42 28.79 33.87
N GLY A 846 18.37 27.57 34.40
CA GLY A 846 17.14 26.92 34.84
C GLY A 846 16.54 27.56 36.10
N ARG A 847 15.24 27.32 36.28
CA ARG A 847 14.44 27.88 37.37
C ARG A 847 13.59 26.79 38.03
N VAL A 848 13.56 26.76 39.36
CA VAL A 848 12.55 26.01 40.12
C VAL A 848 11.61 27.05 40.73
N PHE A 849 10.34 27.00 40.35
CA PHE A 849 9.31 27.94 40.78
C PHE A 849 8.24 27.23 41.63
N THR A 850 8.12 27.62 42.88
CA THR A 850 7.11 27.12 43.82
C THR A 850 5.96 28.11 43.91
N ASN A 851 4.79 27.74 43.38
CA ASN A 851 3.65 28.65 43.23
C ASN A 851 2.48 28.21 44.12
N GLY A 852 2.10 29.04 45.09
CA GLY A 852 1.02 28.76 46.05
C GLY A 852 1.46 28.00 47.32
N ILE A 853 2.66 27.42 47.33
CA ILE A 853 3.25 26.68 48.44
C ILE A 853 4.41 27.44 49.11
N SER A 854 4.58 27.28 50.42
CA SER A 854 5.77 27.71 51.17
C SER A 854 6.66 26.51 51.46
N PHE A 855 7.97 26.62 51.24
CA PHE A 855 8.90 25.53 51.55
C PHE A 855 9.66 25.81 52.84
N ASP A 856 9.61 24.84 53.75
CA ASP A 856 10.45 24.74 54.94
C ASP A 856 11.51 23.68 54.70
N PHE A 857 12.66 24.11 54.20
CA PHE A 857 13.80 23.27 53.88
C PHE A 857 14.43 22.75 55.16
N SER A 858 14.26 21.45 55.45
CA SER A 858 14.74 20.82 56.67
C SER A 858 16.27 20.79 56.76
N PRO A 859 16.88 20.52 57.93
CA PRO A 859 18.34 20.45 58.05
C PRO A 859 19.04 19.42 57.13
N ALA A 860 18.31 18.43 56.63
CA ALA A 860 18.83 17.43 55.70
C ALA A 860 18.64 17.79 54.22
N SER A 861 17.88 18.86 53.92
CA SER A 861 17.66 19.35 52.57
C SER A 861 18.88 19.99 51.94
N THR A 862 18.89 20.03 50.60
CA THR A 862 19.96 20.67 49.81
C THR A 862 19.38 21.55 48.71
N ILE A 863 19.94 22.75 48.54
CA ILE A 863 19.67 23.68 47.44
C ILE A 863 20.98 23.87 46.66
N ASN A 864 21.01 23.50 45.39
CA ASN A 864 22.16 23.62 44.50
C ASN A 864 21.83 24.60 43.36
N LEU A 865 22.55 25.72 43.28
CA LEU A 865 22.32 26.75 42.27
C LEU A 865 23.61 27.00 41.47
N ASP A 866 23.58 26.79 40.16
CA ASP A 866 24.72 27.06 39.27
C ASP A 866 24.25 27.83 38.04
N ASN A 867 24.30 29.17 38.11
CA ASN A 867 23.59 30.06 37.20
C ASN A 867 22.08 29.70 37.17
N GLY A 868 21.46 29.55 38.34
CA GLY A 868 20.10 29.05 38.49
C GLY A 868 19.26 29.89 39.44
N THR A 869 17.93 29.76 39.33
CA THR A 869 16.97 30.47 40.19
C THR A 869 16.11 29.50 40.97
N LEU A 870 16.03 29.67 42.30
CA LEU A 870 14.91 29.20 43.11
C LEU A 870 13.97 30.38 43.35
N GLU A 871 12.75 30.28 42.86
CA GLU A 871 11.71 31.30 43.06
C GLU A 871 10.53 30.71 43.80
N SER A 872 10.01 31.45 44.78
CA SER A 872 8.79 31.09 45.49
C SER A 872 7.81 32.24 45.45
N ALA A 873 6.53 31.95 45.23
CA ALA A 873 5.46 32.93 45.41
C ALA A 873 5.18 33.24 46.90
N ASN A 874 5.73 32.44 47.82
CA ASN A 874 5.55 32.57 49.27
C ASN A 874 6.89 32.55 50.02
N ASN A 875 6.83 32.41 51.35
CA ASN A 875 8.01 32.28 52.22
C ASN A 875 8.89 31.09 51.85
N VAL A 876 10.19 31.25 52.10
CA VAL A 876 11.21 30.21 51.98
C VAL A 876 12.02 30.18 53.28
N PHE A 877 11.90 29.09 54.03
CA PHE A 877 12.68 28.87 55.26
C PHE A 877 13.80 27.89 54.99
N ILE A 878 15.05 28.27 55.25
CA ILE A 878 16.23 27.46 54.96
C ILE A 878 16.86 27.00 56.27
N ASN A 879 16.77 25.70 56.57
CA ASN A 879 17.49 25.07 57.68
C ASN A 879 18.62 24.15 57.20
N GLY A 880 18.63 23.80 55.90
CA GLY A 880 19.56 22.88 55.26
C GLY A 880 20.76 23.54 54.57
N THR A 881 21.30 22.86 53.56
CA THR A 881 22.50 23.31 52.84
C THR A 881 22.14 24.10 51.58
N VAL A 882 22.81 25.23 51.35
CA VAL A 882 22.77 25.97 50.09
C VAL A 882 24.17 25.96 49.47
N THR A 883 24.30 25.54 48.22
CA THR A 883 25.56 25.57 47.47
C THR A 883 25.38 26.35 46.18
N VAL A 884 26.21 27.38 45.99
CA VAL A 884 26.22 28.19 44.77
C VAL A 884 27.51 27.96 43.99
N GLY A 885 27.36 27.46 42.76
CA GLY A 885 28.45 27.15 41.83
C GLY A 885 29.22 28.39 41.35
N ALA A 886 30.40 28.16 40.75
CA ALA A 886 31.20 29.24 40.17
C ALA A 886 30.61 29.68 38.83
N GLY A 887 30.48 30.99 38.59
CA GLY A 887 29.98 31.50 37.31
C GLY A 887 29.11 32.74 37.47
N PRO A 888 28.14 32.94 36.57
CA PRO A 888 27.11 33.97 36.70
C PRO A 888 26.35 33.86 38.03
N GLU A 889 25.76 34.97 38.45
CA GLU A 889 24.97 35.06 39.68
C GLU A 889 23.77 34.10 39.68
N SER A 890 23.61 33.36 40.77
CA SER A 890 22.40 32.57 41.05
C SER A 890 21.44 33.38 41.91
N THR A 891 20.15 33.09 41.86
CA THR A 891 19.11 33.86 42.57
C THR A 891 18.25 32.98 43.45
N ILE A 892 17.97 33.43 44.67
CA ILE A 892 16.80 32.99 45.44
C ILE A 892 15.84 34.18 45.51
N LYS A 893 14.59 33.96 45.13
CA LYS A 893 13.57 35.00 45.04
C LYS A 893 12.29 34.59 45.75
N THR A 894 11.68 35.51 46.49
CA THR A 894 10.35 35.34 47.09
C THR A 894 9.35 36.38 46.56
N GLY A 895 8.06 36.09 46.64
CA GLY A 895 7.00 37.00 46.25
C GLY A 895 6.87 38.22 47.19
N ASP A 896 6.15 39.24 46.75
CA ASP A 896 5.91 40.45 47.55
C ASP A 896 5.31 40.11 48.94
N ALA A 897 5.74 40.82 49.99
CA ALA A 897 5.35 40.58 51.39
C ALA A 897 5.69 39.18 51.96
N ASN A 898 6.69 38.49 51.39
CA ASN A 898 7.20 37.22 51.92
C ASN A 898 8.66 37.31 52.36
N PHE A 899 9.09 36.28 53.09
CA PHE A 899 10.38 36.19 53.75
C PHE A 899 11.27 35.10 53.13
N LEU A 900 12.57 35.38 53.05
CA LEU A 900 13.63 34.42 52.80
C LEU A 900 14.47 34.30 54.06
N ASP A 901 14.35 33.18 54.77
CA ASP A 901 14.98 33.02 56.09
C ASP A 901 16.13 32.04 56.04
N PHE A 902 17.34 32.52 56.28
CA PHE A 902 18.50 31.69 56.59
C PHE A 902 18.49 31.38 58.09
N ASN A 903 17.86 30.28 58.48
CA ASN A 903 17.72 29.89 59.88
C ASN A 903 19.06 29.47 60.51
N ALA A 904 19.08 29.40 61.85
CA ALA A 904 20.30 29.18 62.64
C ALA A 904 21.06 27.87 62.33
N THR A 905 20.43 26.87 61.69
CA THR A 905 21.09 25.63 61.28
C THR A 905 21.55 25.61 59.82
N SER A 906 21.22 26.65 59.05
CA SER A 906 21.54 26.71 57.62
C SER A 906 23.05 26.78 57.37
N SER A 907 23.47 26.16 56.27
CA SER A 907 24.85 26.14 55.81
C SER A 907 24.95 26.54 54.36
N THR A 908 25.39 27.78 54.11
CA THR A 908 25.48 28.38 52.78
C THR A 908 26.93 28.46 52.31
N THR A 909 27.25 27.83 51.19
CA THR A 909 28.57 27.87 50.54
C THR A 909 28.46 28.58 49.20
N LEU A 910 29.12 29.74 49.07
CA LEU A 910 29.10 30.61 47.90
C LEU A 910 30.43 30.53 47.15
N ILE A 911 30.48 29.82 46.03
CA ILE A 911 31.64 29.86 45.12
C ILE A 911 31.46 30.98 44.10
N GLY A 912 30.24 31.11 43.55
CA GLY A 912 29.74 32.29 42.82
C GLY A 912 28.79 33.13 43.68
N ASN A 913 28.25 34.19 43.09
CA ASN A 913 27.39 35.15 43.80
C ASN A 913 25.95 34.63 43.93
N LEU A 914 25.33 34.91 45.09
CA LEU A 914 23.93 34.65 45.38
C LEU A 914 23.18 35.96 45.52
N ARG A 915 22.23 36.23 44.61
CA ARG A 915 21.24 37.30 44.73
C ARG A 915 20.11 36.86 45.63
N ALA A 916 19.96 37.49 46.79
CA ALA A 916 18.83 37.30 47.69
C ALA A 916 17.73 38.32 47.37
N GLN A 917 16.94 38.04 46.34
CA GLN A 917 15.91 38.95 45.84
C GLN A 917 14.58 38.72 46.58
N SER A 918 14.46 39.28 47.77
CA SER A 918 13.30 39.10 48.63
C SER A 918 12.90 40.42 49.31
N PRO A 919 11.59 40.67 49.54
CA PRO A 919 11.16 41.82 50.33
C PRO A 919 11.80 41.85 51.72
N ASN A 920 11.99 40.69 52.34
CA ASN A 920 12.77 40.55 53.57
C ASN A 920 13.63 39.28 53.49
N THR A 921 14.94 39.42 53.68
CA THR A 921 15.89 38.32 53.84
C THR A 921 16.37 38.30 55.28
N GLU A 922 15.86 37.39 56.09
CA GLU A 922 16.30 37.25 57.49
C GLU A 922 17.52 36.34 57.59
N ILE A 923 18.52 36.76 58.36
CA ILE A 923 19.74 35.99 58.60
C ILE A 923 19.88 35.74 60.10
N ALA A 924 19.53 34.54 60.52
CA ALA A 924 19.50 34.19 61.93
C ALA A 924 20.91 34.07 62.53
N ALA A 925 21.03 34.36 63.83
CA ALA A 925 22.25 34.09 64.58
C ALA A 925 22.53 32.57 64.62
N GLY A 926 23.62 32.14 63.98
CA GLY A 926 24.00 30.73 63.83
C GLY A 926 24.01 30.24 62.38
N ALA A 927 23.30 30.92 61.46
CA ALA A 927 23.40 30.65 60.03
C ALA A 927 24.86 30.82 59.58
N THR A 928 25.37 29.87 58.79
CA THR A 928 26.78 29.86 58.37
C THR A 928 26.92 30.19 56.90
N PHE A 929 27.85 31.09 56.58
CA PHE A 929 28.22 31.45 55.22
C PHE A 929 29.72 31.18 55.01
N SER A 930 30.09 30.64 53.85
CA SER A 930 31.49 30.39 53.51
C SER A 930 31.73 30.46 51.99
N GLY A 931 32.98 30.57 51.57
CA GLY A 931 33.38 30.53 50.16
C GLY A 931 34.02 31.82 49.65
N THR A 932 34.07 31.94 48.31
CA THR A 932 34.72 33.05 47.58
C THR A 932 33.75 34.01 46.91
N GLY A 933 32.48 33.61 46.72
CA GLY A 933 31.43 34.44 46.16
C GLY A 933 30.83 35.41 47.16
N ALA A 934 29.90 36.23 46.69
CA ALA A 934 29.20 37.23 47.49
C ALA A 934 27.74 36.85 47.77
N LEU A 935 27.23 37.25 48.94
CA LEU A 935 25.79 37.43 49.15
C LEU A 935 25.43 38.85 48.67
N VAL A 936 24.52 38.94 47.71
CA VAL A 936 24.09 40.21 47.09
C VAL A 936 22.68 40.51 47.54
N VAL A 937 22.51 41.67 48.19
CA VAL A 937 21.22 42.25 48.55
C VAL A 937 20.90 43.27 47.47
N PRO A 938 20.03 42.94 46.51
CA PRO A 938 19.77 43.83 45.39
C PRO A 938 18.88 45.01 45.78
N ASP A 939 18.86 46.05 44.94
CA ASP A 939 17.88 47.15 45.04
C ASP A 939 16.44 46.62 45.15
N GLY A 940 15.67 47.22 46.06
CA GLY A 940 14.31 46.81 46.44
C GLY A 940 14.23 45.62 47.40
N SER A 941 15.36 45.02 47.83
CA SER A 941 15.41 43.94 48.82
C SER A 941 15.99 44.40 50.15
N PHE A 942 15.57 43.74 51.24
CA PHE A 942 16.06 44.00 52.59
C PHE A 942 16.82 42.78 53.11
N ALA A 943 17.97 43.00 53.73
CA ALA A 943 18.67 42.01 54.53
C ALA A 943 18.61 42.42 56.01
N VAL A 944 17.96 41.58 56.81
CA VAL A 944 17.73 41.78 58.23
C VAL A 944 18.50 40.70 58.97
N ALA A 945 19.68 41.06 59.47
CA ALA A 945 20.56 40.10 60.13
C ALA A 945 20.35 40.17 61.64
N ASP A 946 20.06 39.05 62.30
CA ASP A 946 19.89 38.99 63.75
C ASP A 946 21.13 39.47 64.51
N ALA A 947 20.94 39.93 65.75
CA ALA A 947 22.06 40.23 66.62
C ALA A 947 23.01 39.00 66.77
N ASN A 948 24.28 39.20 66.42
CA ASN A 948 25.37 38.21 66.35
C ASN A 948 25.32 37.26 65.14
N ALA A 949 24.53 37.56 64.11
CA ALA A 949 24.65 36.90 62.81
C ALA A 949 26.04 37.13 62.19
N ASN A 950 26.52 36.14 61.42
CA ASN A 950 27.84 36.18 60.80
C ASN A 950 27.78 35.75 59.32
N VAL A 951 27.78 36.73 58.43
CA VAL A 951 27.86 36.53 56.97
C VAL A 951 29.34 36.49 56.57
N ASN A 952 30.00 35.37 56.83
CA ASN A 952 31.44 35.19 56.60
C ASN A 952 31.84 35.02 55.11
N VAL A 953 31.27 35.86 54.25
CA VAL A 953 31.53 36.03 52.80
C VAL A 953 31.47 37.53 52.48
N LEU A 954 31.77 37.91 51.24
CA LEU A 954 31.53 39.30 50.79
C LEU A 954 30.02 39.56 50.82
N LEU A 955 29.60 40.63 51.50
CA LEU A 955 28.24 41.15 51.44
C LEU A 955 28.21 42.37 50.53
N ILE A 956 27.48 42.29 49.41
CA ILE A 956 27.21 43.42 48.52
C ILE A 956 25.80 43.92 48.82
N ASN A 957 25.69 45.19 49.17
CA ASN A 957 24.43 45.83 49.53
C ASN A 957 24.08 46.91 48.50
N ASP A 958 23.17 46.57 47.59
CA ASP A 958 22.52 47.53 46.68
C ASP A 958 21.06 47.82 47.11
N GLY A 959 20.55 47.10 48.11
CA GLY A 959 19.25 47.32 48.77
C GLY A 959 19.45 47.85 50.20
N VAL A 960 18.69 47.34 51.16
CA VAL A 960 18.76 47.79 52.57
C VAL A 960 19.41 46.72 53.44
N LEU A 961 20.43 47.10 54.21
CA LEU A 961 21.00 46.26 55.27
C LEU A 961 20.61 46.81 56.64
N ARG A 962 19.93 46.00 57.44
CA ARG A 962 19.63 46.23 58.86
C ARG A 962 20.49 45.30 59.72
N PRO A 963 21.56 45.80 60.35
CA PRO A 963 22.30 45.06 61.35
C PRO A 963 21.43 44.90 62.60
N ALA A 964 21.32 43.68 63.10
CA ALA A 964 20.71 43.30 64.37
C ALA A 964 19.17 43.27 64.48
N GLY A 965 18.40 43.42 63.40
CA GLY A 965 16.96 43.17 63.37
C GLY A 965 16.10 44.39 63.06
N PHE A 966 14.84 44.37 63.50
CA PHE A 966 13.94 45.52 63.52
C PHE A 966 13.74 45.97 64.97
N ASP A 967 13.96 47.26 65.26
CA ASP A 967 13.77 47.85 66.59
C ASP A 967 14.64 47.15 67.67
N THR A 968 15.77 46.58 67.25
CA THR A 968 16.68 45.80 68.10
C THR A 968 18.13 46.14 67.77
N VAL A 969 18.81 46.77 68.73
CA VAL A 969 20.21 47.13 68.59
C VAL A 969 21.17 45.96 68.79
N GLY A 970 22.23 45.87 67.99
CA GLY A 970 23.22 44.81 68.17
C GLY A 970 24.47 44.89 67.30
N ARG A 971 24.99 43.71 66.96
CA ARG A 971 26.24 43.55 66.20
C ARG A 971 26.07 42.46 65.15
N VAL A 972 26.51 42.72 63.93
CA VAL A 972 26.56 41.73 62.85
C VAL A 972 27.98 41.65 62.32
N ASP A 973 28.46 40.44 62.04
CA ASP A 973 29.75 40.19 61.39
C ASP A 973 29.56 39.95 59.90
N VAL A 974 30.46 40.52 59.10
CA VAL A 974 30.64 40.15 57.70
C VAL A 974 32.12 39.92 57.40
N LYS A 975 32.46 39.18 56.33
CA LYS A 975 33.86 39.02 55.92
C LYS A 975 34.37 40.29 55.25
N ASP A 976 33.78 40.66 54.12
CA ASP A 976 34.05 41.91 53.41
C ASP A 976 32.70 42.60 53.16
N TYR A 977 32.69 43.93 53.03
CA TYR A 977 31.47 44.70 52.82
C TYR A 977 31.63 45.67 51.65
N GLN A 978 30.65 45.68 50.76
CA GLN A 978 30.54 46.66 49.70
C GLN A 978 29.12 47.19 49.67
N GLN A 979 28.95 48.49 49.86
CA GLN A 979 27.71 49.18 49.57
C GLN A 979 27.77 49.76 48.15
N GLY A 980 26.69 49.61 47.39
CA GLY A 980 26.47 50.27 46.09
C GLY A 980 25.81 51.65 46.24
N ASP A 981 25.65 52.35 45.13
CA ASP A 981 25.08 53.71 45.06
C ASP A 981 23.60 53.77 45.45
N THR A 982 22.85 52.68 45.24
CA THR A 982 21.47 52.52 45.73
C THR A 982 21.37 51.88 47.12
N GLY A 983 22.48 51.39 47.65
CA GLY A 983 22.50 50.66 48.91
C GLY A 983 22.29 51.56 50.12
N GLU A 984 21.58 51.06 51.12
CA GLU A 984 21.31 51.74 52.39
C GLU A 984 21.77 50.87 53.56
N LEU A 985 22.60 51.45 54.43
CA LEU A 985 22.92 50.89 55.75
C LEU A 985 22.02 51.56 56.78
N PHE A 986 21.15 50.78 57.42
CA PHE A 986 20.30 51.28 58.50
C PHE A 986 20.98 51.05 59.84
N THR A 987 21.04 52.05 60.72
CA THR A 987 21.69 51.95 62.04
C THR A 987 20.79 52.52 63.13
N GLU A 988 20.42 51.69 64.10
CA GLU A 988 19.61 52.09 65.25
C GLU A 988 20.48 52.51 66.45
N LEU A 989 20.09 53.61 67.13
CA LEU A 989 20.76 54.15 68.32
C LEU A 989 19.76 54.29 69.49
N THR A 990 19.97 53.54 70.57
CA THR A 990 19.16 53.62 71.81
C THR A 990 19.98 54.05 73.05
N GLY A 991 21.28 54.29 72.89
CA GLY A 991 22.20 54.72 73.94
C GLY A 991 23.66 54.64 73.51
N THR A 992 24.60 55.05 74.38
CA THR A 992 26.04 55.12 74.04
C THR A 992 26.84 53.86 74.40
N GLY A 993 26.23 52.88 75.08
CA GLY A 993 26.88 51.61 75.40
C GLY A 993 27.07 50.75 74.16
N LEU A 994 28.11 49.90 74.13
CA LEU A 994 28.41 49.05 72.97
C LEU A 994 27.28 48.10 72.55
N ASN A 995 26.28 47.86 73.41
CA ASN A 995 25.10 47.04 73.14
C ASN A 995 23.82 47.87 73.05
N GLN A 996 23.94 49.18 72.82
CA GLN A 996 22.84 50.14 72.74
C GLN A 996 22.76 50.84 71.38
N PHE A 997 23.53 50.36 70.40
CA PHE A 997 23.47 50.81 69.02
C PHE A 997 23.95 49.72 68.08
N ASP A 998 23.55 49.82 66.81
CA ASP A 998 23.96 48.87 65.77
C ASP A 998 25.41 49.01 65.35
N ARG A 999 26.01 47.85 65.12
CA ARG A 999 27.42 47.73 64.73
C ARG A 999 27.60 46.71 63.63
N LEU A 1000 28.04 47.17 62.46
CA LEU A 1000 28.54 46.32 61.41
C LEU A 1000 30.05 46.09 61.58
N VAL A 1001 30.44 44.84 61.86
CA VAL A 1001 31.85 44.45 61.97
C VAL A 1001 32.28 43.72 60.70
N VAL A 1002 33.12 44.37 59.92
CA VAL A 1002 33.73 43.86 58.70
C VAL A 1002 35.11 43.30 59.04
N ASN A 1003 35.30 41.99 58.92
CA ASN A 1003 36.56 41.34 59.27
C ASN A 1003 37.68 41.61 58.22
N GLY A 1004 37.31 42.06 57.04
CA GLY A 1004 38.15 42.47 55.92
C GLY A 1004 37.91 43.93 55.56
N ALA A 1005 37.80 44.24 54.26
CA ALA A 1005 37.67 45.61 53.76
C ALA A 1005 36.20 46.04 53.63
N ALA A 1006 35.94 47.32 53.87
CA ALA A 1006 34.66 47.98 53.61
C ALA A 1006 34.81 49.03 52.50
N LEU A 1007 33.97 48.93 51.47
CA LEU A 1007 33.75 49.97 50.46
C LEU A 1007 32.37 50.59 50.67
N LEU A 1008 32.32 51.90 50.84
CA LEU A 1008 31.10 52.65 51.15
C LEU A 1008 30.72 53.54 49.96
N ASP A 1009 29.41 53.65 49.74
CA ASP A 1009 28.71 54.43 48.73
C ASP A 1009 27.26 54.63 49.23
N GLY A 1010 26.38 55.30 48.48
CA GLY A 1010 24.94 55.32 48.75
C GLY A 1010 24.55 55.91 50.10
N TYR A 1011 23.57 55.30 50.78
CA TYR A 1011 22.87 55.89 51.93
C TYR A 1011 23.32 55.30 53.27
N LEU A 1012 23.48 56.16 54.28
CA LEU A 1012 23.45 55.79 55.69
C LEU A 1012 22.18 56.35 56.31
N ASN A 1013 21.35 55.49 56.90
CA ASN A 1013 20.16 55.90 57.61
C ASN A 1013 20.34 55.66 59.11
N ILE A 1014 20.16 56.71 59.92
CA ILE A 1014 20.34 56.66 61.35
C ILE A 1014 18.99 56.83 62.03
N ASP A 1015 18.56 55.79 62.73
CA ASP A 1015 17.34 55.80 63.51
C ASP A 1015 17.67 56.00 65.00
N ILE A 1016 17.13 57.06 65.59
CA ILE A 1016 17.28 57.37 67.01
C ILE A 1016 16.00 56.93 67.73
N ASP A 1017 16.03 55.75 68.33
CA ASP A 1017 14.87 55.15 68.99
C ASP A 1017 15.06 55.00 70.52
N GLY A 1018 14.05 54.46 71.22
CA GLY A 1018 14.12 54.07 72.63
C GLY A 1018 14.06 55.25 73.62
N GLY A 1019 13.71 56.45 73.15
CA GLY A 1019 13.74 57.68 73.94
C GLY A 1019 15.15 58.19 74.23
N PHE A 1020 16.15 57.72 73.48
CA PHE A 1020 17.51 58.22 73.55
C PHE A 1020 17.58 59.65 73.01
N ILE A 1021 18.27 60.53 73.73
CA ILE A 1021 18.55 61.90 73.28
C ILE A 1021 20.07 62.01 73.13
N PRO A 1022 20.60 62.02 71.89
CA PRO A 1022 22.02 62.18 71.65
C PRO A 1022 22.56 63.47 72.30
N ALA A 1023 23.63 63.37 73.07
CA ALA A 1023 24.27 64.52 73.71
C ALA A 1023 25.59 64.88 73.01
N LEU A 1024 25.94 66.17 73.01
CA LEU A 1024 27.18 66.69 72.44
C LEU A 1024 28.40 65.86 72.90
N GLY A 1025 29.20 65.39 71.95
CA GLY A 1025 30.39 64.58 72.17
C GLY A 1025 30.14 63.08 72.33
N ASN A 1026 28.90 62.59 72.28
CA ASN A 1026 28.63 61.15 72.17
C ASN A 1026 29.21 60.60 70.86
N THR A 1027 29.76 59.40 70.91
CA THR A 1027 30.35 58.73 69.75
C THR A 1027 29.84 57.30 69.59
N PHE A 1028 29.68 56.87 68.34
CA PHE A 1028 29.16 55.55 67.98
C PHE A 1028 30.02 54.98 66.85
N ASN A 1029 30.70 53.86 67.08
CA ASN A 1029 31.45 53.16 66.03
C ASN A 1029 30.50 52.20 65.32
N ILE A 1030 29.76 52.73 64.35
CA ILE A 1030 28.69 52.02 63.64
C ILE A 1030 29.24 50.99 62.64
N LEU A 1031 30.46 51.22 62.13
CA LEU A 1031 31.15 50.30 61.24
C LEU A 1031 32.62 50.18 61.64
N THR A 1032 33.14 48.95 61.72
CA THR A 1032 34.58 48.68 61.87
C THR A 1032 35.05 47.72 60.79
N ALA A 1033 36.18 48.01 60.14
CA ALA A 1033 36.75 47.20 59.07
C ALA A 1033 38.25 46.96 59.27
N SER A 1034 38.68 45.73 59.62
CA SER A 1034 40.10 45.45 59.88
C SER A 1034 41.00 45.46 58.64
N GLY A 1035 40.43 45.23 57.46
CA GLY A 1035 41.08 45.38 56.15
C GLY A 1035 41.07 46.82 55.61
N GLY A 1036 40.35 47.72 56.28
CA GLY A 1036 40.30 49.16 55.98
C GLY A 1036 38.94 49.62 55.47
N VAL A 1037 38.65 50.92 55.66
CA VAL A 1037 37.47 51.60 55.10
C VAL A 1037 37.90 52.46 53.92
N SER A 1038 37.15 52.37 52.81
CA SER A 1038 37.33 53.16 51.59
C SER A 1038 35.97 53.62 51.05
N GLY A 1039 35.96 54.72 50.29
CA GLY A 1039 34.70 55.39 49.94
C GLY A 1039 34.10 56.15 51.13
N VAL A 1040 32.94 56.77 50.90
CA VAL A 1040 32.12 57.49 51.89
C VAL A 1040 30.65 57.19 51.58
N PHE A 1041 29.75 57.48 52.51
CA PHE A 1041 28.32 57.48 52.17
C PHE A 1041 28.04 58.76 51.38
N ASP A 1042 27.26 58.65 50.30
CA ASP A 1042 26.86 59.77 49.46
C ASP A 1042 25.76 60.61 50.13
N TYR A 1043 24.91 59.97 50.94
CA TYR A 1043 23.84 60.62 51.69
C TYR A 1043 23.75 60.06 53.10
N VAL A 1044 23.44 60.93 54.07
CA VAL A 1044 23.25 60.53 55.47
C VAL A 1044 21.92 61.08 55.99
N ASP A 1045 20.97 60.22 56.29
CA ASP A 1045 19.75 60.63 56.99
C ASP A 1045 20.01 60.70 58.50
N VAL A 1046 19.95 61.92 59.03
CA VAL A 1046 20.12 62.24 60.46
C VAL A 1046 18.80 62.67 61.13
N SER A 1047 17.67 62.36 60.51
CA SER A 1047 16.33 62.66 61.03
C SER A 1047 16.16 62.19 62.47
N GLY A 1048 15.65 63.07 63.34
CA GLY A 1048 15.46 62.76 64.78
C GLY A 1048 16.51 63.36 65.72
N MET A 1049 17.51 64.08 65.21
CA MET A 1049 18.51 64.78 66.03
C MET A 1049 17.90 65.95 66.85
N PRO A 1050 18.38 66.20 68.10
CA PRO A 1050 17.97 67.36 68.87
C PRO A 1050 18.37 68.68 68.19
N VAL A 1051 17.50 69.70 68.27
CA VAL A 1051 17.75 71.04 67.70
C VAL A 1051 19.12 71.59 68.14
N GLY A 1052 19.94 71.98 67.17
CA GLY A 1052 21.28 72.53 67.39
C GLY A 1052 22.42 71.50 67.48
N LEU A 1053 22.12 70.21 67.31
CA LEU A 1053 23.11 69.13 67.20
C LEU A 1053 23.03 68.46 65.82
N ALA A 1054 24.15 67.92 65.35
CA ALA A 1054 24.25 67.14 64.11
C ALA A 1054 25.21 65.96 64.32
N PHE A 1055 25.15 64.96 63.44
CA PHE A 1055 26.16 63.91 63.41
C PHE A 1055 27.29 64.35 62.48
N HIS A 1056 28.53 64.21 62.95
CA HIS A 1056 29.70 64.26 62.08
C HIS A 1056 30.24 62.85 61.89
N LEU A 1057 30.39 62.44 60.63
CA LEU A 1057 30.96 61.14 60.27
C LEU A 1057 32.48 61.23 60.21
N ASN A 1058 33.13 60.60 61.20
CA ASN A 1058 34.57 60.43 61.22
C ASN A 1058 34.96 59.14 60.49
N TYR A 1059 35.37 59.27 59.24
CA TYR A 1059 35.98 58.17 58.48
C TYR A 1059 37.44 57.99 58.90
N GLN A 1060 37.71 56.91 59.63
CA GLN A 1060 39.04 56.52 60.05
C GLN A 1060 39.52 55.32 59.21
N PRO A 1061 40.83 55.04 59.16
CA PRO A 1061 41.36 53.97 58.31
C PRO A 1061 40.69 52.60 58.51
N THR A 1062 40.15 52.31 59.69
CA THR A 1062 39.56 51.01 60.04
C THR A 1062 38.17 51.11 60.68
N PHE A 1063 37.53 52.28 60.72
CA PHE A 1063 36.17 52.42 61.27
C PHE A 1063 35.48 53.70 60.80
N VAL A 1064 34.15 53.69 60.79
CA VAL A 1064 33.31 54.88 60.67
C VAL A 1064 32.69 55.15 62.03
N GLN A 1065 32.92 56.36 62.54
CA GLN A 1065 32.37 56.80 63.81
C GLN A 1065 31.44 57.99 63.63
N LEU A 1066 30.21 57.85 64.10
CA LEU A 1066 29.32 59.00 64.32
C LEU A 1066 29.80 59.75 65.56
N GLN A 1067 29.94 61.07 65.46
CA GLN A 1067 30.18 61.95 66.60
C GLN A 1067 29.09 63.01 66.66
N VAL A 1068 28.41 63.13 67.80
CA VAL A 1068 27.45 64.22 68.02
C VAL A 1068 28.24 65.51 68.19
N VAL A 1069 28.06 66.45 67.28
CA VAL A 1069 28.67 67.78 67.29
C VAL A 1069 27.59 68.85 67.40
N ASN A 1070 27.99 70.10 67.63
CA ASN A 1070 27.06 71.20 67.43
C ASN A 1070 26.76 71.29 65.94
N LYS A 1071 25.49 71.41 65.56
CA LYS A 1071 25.11 71.68 64.18
C LYS A 1071 25.76 73.01 63.76
N PRO A 1072 26.61 73.04 62.74
CA PRO A 1072 27.10 74.30 62.19
C PRO A 1072 25.92 75.08 61.61
N ASN A 1073 25.84 76.38 61.88
CA ASN A 1073 24.87 77.23 61.17
C ASN A 1073 25.46 77.58 59.80
N PHE A 1074 25.32 76.68 58.83
CA PHE A 1074 25.43 77.03 57.43
C PHE A 1074 24.06 77.47 56.96
N SER A 1075 24.02 78.59 56.25
CA SER A 1075 22.74 79.13 55.79
C SER A 1075 22.28 78.48 54.50
N ALA A 1076 23.19 77.79 53.79
CA ALA A 1076 22.92 77.06 52.56
C ALA A 1076 22.89 75.53 52.72
N ASP A 1077 22.82 75.05 53.96
CA ASP A 1077 22.51 73.68 54.37
C ASP A 1077 20.97 73.57 54.37
N PHE A 1078 20.40 73.11 53.27
CA PHE A 1078 18.97 73.13 52.97
C PHE A 1078 18.27 71.80 53.28
N ASP A 1079 19.00 70.67 53.32
CA ASP A 1079 18.48 69.41 53.89
C ASP A 1079 18.73 69.28 55.39
N ASP A 1080 19.40 70.28 55.99
CA ASP A 1080 19.63 70.39 57.42
C ASP A 1080 20.57 69.28 57.97
N ASP A 1081 21.38 68.62 57.12
CA ASP A 1081 22.25 67.51 57.50
C ASP A 1081 23.58 67.95 58.17
N GLY A 1082 23.87 69.26 58.12
CA GLY A 1082 24.99 69.89 58.82
C GLY A 1082 26.22 70.12 57.95
N ASP A 1083 26.19 69.80 56.67
CA ASP A 1083 27.18 70.25 55.69
C ASP A 1083 26.57 71.07 54.54
N VAL A 1084 27.34 71.37 53.49
CA VAL A 1084 26.82 72.08 52.31
C VAL A 1084 27.36 71.40 51.06
N ASP A 1085 26.53 70.67 50.35
CA ASP A 1085 26.95 69.69 49.34
C ASP A 1085 26.06 69.73 48.06
N PRO A 1086 26.17 68.75 47.12
CA PRO A 1086 25.31 68.68 45.94
C PRO A 1086 23.83 68.38 46.20
N THR A 1087 23.46 67.87 47.37
CA THR A 1087 22.08 67.62 47.80
C THR A 1087 21.38 68.95 48.06
N ASP A 1088 22.03 69.85 48.78
CA ASP A 1088 21.54 71.22 49.03
C ASP A 1088 21.27 71.98 47.74
N VAL A 1089 22.18 71.88 46.76
CA VAL A 1089 21.97 72.59 45.48
C VAL A 1089 20.76 72.08 44.74
N THR A 1090 20.39 70.82 44.97
CA THR A 1090 19.22 70.21 44.36
C THR A 1090 17.94 70.75 45.01
N ILE A 1091 17.94 70.94 46.32
CA ILE A 1091 16.86 71.62 47.05
C ILE A 1091 16.72 73.07 46.60
N TRP A 1092 17.83 73.81 46.52
CA TRP A 1092 17.83 75.17 46.00
C TRP A 1092 17.30 75.25 44.57
N LYS A 1093 17.73 74.37 43.67
CA LYS A 1093 17.22 74.31 42.29
C LYS A 1093 15.71 74.07 42.23
N GLY A 1094 15.19 73.23 43.13
CA GLY A 1094 13.76 72.98 43.27
C GLY A 1094 13.00 74.17 43.86
N ALA A 1095 13.66 74.98 44.67
CA ALA A 1095 13.09 76.16 45.31
C ALA A 1095 13.20 77.45 44.47
N PHE A 1096 14.11 77.52 43.49
CA PHE A 1096 14.43 78.73 42.74
C PHE A 1096 13.19 79.41 42.13
N ASN A 1097 12.90 80.64 42.55
CA ASN A 1097 11.69 81.41 42.21
C ASN A 1097 10.34 80.75 42.54
N LEU A 1098 10.33 79.71 43.38
CA LEU A 1098 9.13 78.93 43.70
C LEU A 1098 8.76 78.97 45.18
N SER A 1099 9.75 78.90 46.08
CA SER A 1099 9.54 78.86 47.52
C SER A 1099 10.76 79.39 48.27
N GLN A 1100 10.66 79.50 49.58
CA GLN A 1100 11.76 79.85 50.50
C GLN A 1100 12.62 78.64 50.93
N LEU A 1101 12.44 77.46 50.32
CA LEU A 1101 13.15 76.24 50.75
C LEU A 1101 14.66 76.27 50.43
N GLY A 1102 15.09 77.15 49.53
CA GLY A 1102 16.49 77.41 49.22
C GLY A 1102 16.93 78.80 49.65
N ASP A 1103 16.28 79.41 50.64
CA ASP A 1103 16.57 80.77 51.14
C ASP A 1103 17.79 80.76 52.07
N ALA A 1104 18.98 80.99 51.51
CA ALA A 1104 20.23 81.00 52.28
C ALA A 1104 20.58 82.36 52.86
N ASP A 1105 20.02 83.47 52.37
CA ASP A 1105 20.28 84.81 52.91
C ASP A 1105 19.21 85.30 53.90
N GLY A 1106 18.10 84.58 54.00
CA GLY A 1106 17.02 84.77 54.96
C GLY A 1106 16.02 85.86 54.55
N ASP A 1107 15.92 86.19 53.25
CA ASP A 1107 15.03 87.22 52.74
C ASP A 1107 13.62 86.72 52.30
N ASN A 1108 13.39 85.42 52.44
CA ASN A 1108 12.18 84.65 52.14
C ASN A 1108 11.90 84.40 50.65
N ASP A 1109 12.91 84.50 49.77
CA ASP A 1109 12.84 83.91 48.44
C ASP A 1109 14.02 82.95 48.17
N SER A 1110 14.12 82.43 46.95
CA SER A 1110 15.21 81.53 46.57
C SER A 1110 15.68 81.96 45.20
N ASP A 1111 16.75 82.73 45.17
CA ASP A 1111 17.25 83.40 43.98
C ASP A 1111 18.77 83.21 43.78
N GLY A 1112 19.37 83.99 42.89
CA GLY A 1112 20.78 83.88 42.58
C GLY A 1112 21.72 84.24 43.74
N ASN A 1113 21.27 85.00 44.74
CA ASN A 1113 22.03 85.34 45.94
C ASN A 1113 22.16 84.13 46.86
N ASP A 1114 21.09 83.34 46.99
CA ASP A 1114 21.12 82.11 47.78
C ASP A 1114 22.01 81.06 47.14
N PHE A 1115 21.96 80.92 45.81
CA PHE A 1115 22.92 80.07 45.10
C PHE A 1115 24.35 80.51 45.32
N LEU A 1116 24.59 81.82 45.41
CA LEU A 1116 25.91 82.37 45.67
C LEU A 1116 26.39 82.05 47.09
N LEU A 1117 25.47 82.01 48.06
CA LEU A 1117 25.75 81.56 49.42
C LEU A 1117 26.01 80.06 49.47
N TRP A 1118 25.22 79.25 48.78
CA TRP A 1118 25.51 77.83 48.57
C TRP A 1118 26.88 77.63 47.94
N GLN A 1119 27.21 78.29 46.83
CA GLN A 1119 28.54 78.18 46.20
C GLN A 1119 29.69 78.59 47.12
N ARG A 1120 29.46 79.54 48.03
CA ARG A 1120 30.46 79.99 49.00
C ARG A 1120 30.63 79.03 50.17
N GLN A 1121 29.54 78.38 50.55
CA GLN A 1121 29.52 77.41 51.63
C GLN A 1121 29.77 75.99 51.10
N PHE A 1122 29.74 75.73 49.80
CA PHE A 1122 29.93 74.41 49.21
C PHE A 1122 31.23 73.75 49.64
N GLY A 1123 31.13 72.54 50.18
CA GLY A 1123 32.20 71.80 50.84
C GLY A 1123 32.45 72.21 52.30
N SER A 1124 31.59 73.03 52.90
CA SER A 1124 31.64 73.36 54.33
C SER A 1124 31.09 72.19 55.12
N ILE A 1125 31.96 71.53 55.87
CA ILE A 1125 31.62 70.42 56.77
C ILE A 1125 31.77 70.88 58.23
N PRO A 1126 31.15 70.19 59.21
CA PRO A 1126 31.34 70.49 60.62
C PRO A 1126 32.82 70.52 61.02
N ALA A 1127 33.24 71.58 61.69
CA ALA A 1127 34.62 71.72 62.15
C ALA A 1127 34.91 70.69 63.27
N VAL A 1128 35.73 69.68 62.98
CA VAL A 1128 36.20 68.70 63.97
C VAL A 1128 37.01 69.44 65.04
N ALA A 1129 36.65 69.24 66.31
CA ALA A 1129 37.51 69.67 67.41
C ALA A 1129 38.86 68.97 67.28
N ALA A 1130 39.93 69.75 67.09
CA ALA A 1130 41.29 69.23 66.92
C ALA A 1130 41.62 68.24 68.04
N ALA A 1131 41.80 66.96 67.68
CA ALA A 1131 42.33 65.96 68.60
C ALA A 1131 43.70 66.45 69.08
N THR A 1132 43.83 66.67 70.38
CA THR A 1132 45.11 67.01 71.01
C THR A 1132 46.09 65.88 70.71
N ALA A 1133 47.21 66.21 70.04
CA ALA A 1133 48.29 65.27 69.80
C ALA A 1133 48.64 64.52 71.09
N VAL A 1134 48.43 63.21 71.10
CA VAL A 1134 48.87 62.32 72.18
C VAL A 1134 50.40 62.27 72.13
N PRO A 1135 51.13 62.55 73.23
CA PRO A 1135 52.58 62.39 73.25
C PRO A 1135 52.96 60.93 72.99
N GLU A 1136 53.78 60.67 71.98
CA GLU A 1136 54.33 59.33 71.73
C GLU A 1136 55.11 58.84 72.96
N PRO A 1137 54.91 57.58 73.42
CA PRO A 1137 55.73 57.00 74.47
C PRO A 1137 57.19 56.83 74.00
N GLU A 1138 58.11 56.95 74.95
CA GLU A 1138 59.58 57.08 74.83
C GLU A 1138 60.31 55.99 74.02
N THR A 1139 60.05 55.86 72.72
CA THR A 1139 60.76 54.95 71.80
C THR A 1139 62.24 55.32 71.61
N LEU A 1140 62.61 56.58 71.86
CA LEU A 1140 64.01 57.04 71.91
C LEU A 1140 64.79 56.52 73.14
N LEU A 1141 64.12 56.20 74.27
CA LEU A 1141 64.80 55.65 75.45
C LEU A 1141 65.14 54.16 75.28
N LEU A 1142 64.31 53.40 74.51
CA LEU A 1142 64.59 52.01 74.15
C LEU A 1142 65.69 51.85 73.08
N ILE A 1143 65.84 52.82 72.16
CA ILE A 1143 66.93 52.82 71.16
C ILE A 1143 68.29 53.10 71.81
N VAL A 1144 68.35 53.90 72.88
CA VAL A 1144 69.61 54.17 73.62
C VAL A 1144 70.05 52.97 74.47
N VAL A 1145 69.12 52.17 75.01
CA VAL A 1145 69.45 50.92 75.73
C VAL A 1145 69.82 49.78 74.77
N ALA A 1146 69.23 49.72 73.56
CA ALA A 1146 69.62 48.77 72.52
C ALA A 1146 71.00 49.08 71.89
N ALA A 1147 71.37 50.36 71.77
CA ALA A 1147 72.65 50.79 71.18
C ALA A 1147 73.90 50.48 72.03
N VAL A 1148 73.74 50.18 73.33
CA VAL A 1148 74.86 49.77 74.21
C VAL A 1148 75.14 48.25 74.14
N SER A 1149 74.24 47.45 73.56
CA SER A 1149 74.28 45.97 73.64
C SER A 1149 74.80 45.24 72.39
N LEU A 1150 75.06 45.93 71.27
CA LEU A 1150 75.49 45.29 70.00
C LEU A 1150 76.78 45.87 69.39
N ARG A 1151 77.70 46.29 70.26
CA ARG A 1151 79.13 46.49 69.91
C ARG A 1151 79.96 45.24 70.20
N GLN A 1152 79.51 44.05 69.81
CA GLN A 1152 80.38 42.87 69.64
C GLN A 1152 79.94 42.04 68.43
N ILE A 1153 80.93 41.76 67.58
CA ILE A 1153 80.95 40.87 66.41
C ILE A 1153 80.46 41.51 65.10
N GLY A 1154 81.46 42.03 64.36
CA GLY A 1154 81.32 42.52 63.00
C GLY A 1154 81.75 41.53 61.92
N GLY A 1155 81.76 42.04 60.69
CA GLY A 1155 82.21 41.38 59.46
C GLY A 1155 81.01 40.84 58.67
N GLY A 1156 80.54 41.46 57.59
CA GLY A 1156 81.28 42.13 56.54
C GLY A 1156 81.35 41.20 55.32
N TRP A 1157 80.52 41.50 54.31
CA TRP A 1157 80.71 41.22 52.89
C TRP A 1157 80.69 39.74 52.42
N ARG A 1158 79.70 39.36 51.62
CA ARG A 1158 79.80 39.30 50.14
C ARG A 1158 78.57 38.67 49.48
N GLN A 1159 78.21 39.25 48.34
CA GLN A 1159 77.38 38.64 47.29
C GLN A 1159 77.99 37.32 46.80
N GLU A 1160 77.15 36.33 46.48
CA GLU A 1160 76.83 35.90 45.10
C GLU A 1160 76.28 34.47 45.07
N ARG A 1161 75.21 34.28 44.27
CA ARG A 1161 74.83 33.07 43.51
C ARG A 1161 74.37 31.84 44.32
N VAL A 1162 73.50 30.93 43.86
CA VAL A 1162 72.62 30.68 42.70
C VAL A 1162 71.87 29.39 43.09
N SER A 1163 70.58 29.24 42.69
CA SER A 1163 69.76 28.00 42.60
C SER A 1163 69.57 27.17 43.89
N ALA A 1164 68.41 26.64 44.22
CA ALA A 1164 67.17 26.34 43.50
C ALA A 1164 65.99 26.52 44.46
#